data_AF-A0A834YFC6-F1
#
_entry.id   AF-A0A834YFC6-F1
#
_cell.length_a   1.000
_cell.length_b   1.000
_cell.length_c   1.000
_cell.angle_alpha   90.00
_cell.angle_beta   90.00
_cell.angle_gamma   90.00
#
_symmetry.space_group_name_H-M   'P 1'
#
loop_
_entity.id
_entity.type
_entity.pdbx_description
1 polymer ?
#
loop_
_entity_poly.entity_id
_entity_poly.type
_entity_poly.pdbx_seq_one_letter_code
_entity_poly.pdbx_strand_id
1 'polypeptide(L)'
;MAESAPDDSINKYGAAYKAAVRGGTQDRVTLKEFHIREPTSPIDLSGNRIFHLLALHGHSEIVTELLDLSSPPHGLSTRNLKGDTSLHEAARFGKKVATAEAMLCKDGSLISARNQLGESPLYLAAAYGHRDMFHFLAEKQFSKNEWRRNDGCTILHAAVMGEYYCIYMFSKFKYVFIIEFTLHDLHSNGKLISCASSQPGLAFEIVNKYPDLISKHDQMGNTALNLLVQSPSTFRSGTIYSCRMLCSSAFIPQDMAAIIIYIWFFGEVGRCPGDPENPGDSIPGKLTRFLIRCPLFAKIYDAKQKHQFAMKLAKCLIKREKKWRYHGDSGEDRSDIRISGPLLENANMSNEKNRIKDPLFQATKLGIVEVVANILEDFPGAIAMLDENCKNILHLAVEHRQFEVFEFMKTKKFPIATMVLEVDKNGNTALHLAAKLGDHRPKNVAGVIEQMSWEVLFFQLIKDHSMPQVFSQQNNKGQTAEEVFDKTHKNLLGMAEKWTKETTNTLMIISVLIATINVTGAFTIPGGYNQDSGYPIHLNNVDFSLFMVYLVTALIFCILTLGASISAHLSRFQKDDFYISLPLKILIAKTSLFYSLVFTVMSIAQGVVLETNGDIPFLFIVAAIGGTCIIWFLTIAIYVDITFPLYHYLTHLFIQLLPYSWQAKLNSFFR
;
A
#
# COMPACT_ATOMS: atom_id res chain seq x y z
N MET A 1 -36.26 -29.07 50.94
CA MET A 1 -35.24 -29.46 49.95
C MET A 1 -35.97 -30.11 48.79
N ALA A 2 -36.16 -29.37 47.71
CA ALA A 2 -36.64 -29.91 46.44
C ALA A 2 -35.38 -30.09 45.57
N GLU A 3 -34.94 -31.33 45.39
CA GLU A 3 -33.87 -31.67 44.44
C GLU A 3 -34.42 -31.54 43.03
N SER A 4 -33.92 -30.54 42.30
CA SER A 4 -34.09 -30.40 40.86
C SER A 4 -33.31 -31.51 40.15
N ALA A 5 -34.00 -32.36 39.39
CA ALA A 5 -33.39 -33.35 38.51
C ALA A 5 -32.39 -32.67 37.54
N PRO A 6 -31.15 -33.16 37.39
CA PRO A 6 -30.21 -32.64 36.42
C PRO A 6 -30.54 -33.21 35.02
N ASP A 7 -31.13 -32.37 34.18
CA ASP A 7 -30.61 -32.08 32.84
C ASP A 7 -30.45 -33.22 31.79
N ASP A 8 -31.35 -34.21 31.76
CA ASP A 8 -31.42 -35.20 30.66
C ASP A 8 -31.67 -34.57 29.27
N SER A 9 -32.27 -33.38 29.25
CA SER A 9 -32.53 -32.64 28.01
C SER A 9 -31.23 -32.16 27.35
N ILE A 10 -30.30 -31.54 28.08
CA ILE A 10 -29.04 -31.01 27.54
C ILE A 10 -28.15 -32.12 26.98
N ASN A 11 -28.12 -33.30 27.63
CA ASN A 11 -27.37 -34.45 27.14
C ASN A 11 -27.90 -34.99 25.80
N LYS A 12 -29.22 -34.98 25.60
CA LYS A 12 -29.88 -35.44 24.36
C LYS A 12 -29.60 -34.53 23.17
N TYR A 13 -29.76 -33.21 23.32
CA TYR A 13 -29.44 -32.25 22.25
C TYR A 13 -27.94 -32.27 21.93
N GLY A 14 -27.07 -32.38 22.95
CA GLY A 14 -25.63 -32.53 22.76
C GLY A 14 -25.23 -33.81 22.02
N ALA A 15 -25.92 -34.93 22.25
CA ALA A 15 -25.71 -36.17 21.53
C ALA A 15 -26.17 -36.08 20.06
N ALA A 16 -27.35 -35.50 19.81
CA ALA A 16 -27.86 -35.25 18.46
C ALA A 16 -26.94 -34.31 17.66
N TYR A 17 -26.42 -33.25 18.31
CA TYR A 17 -25.42 -32.36 17.71
C TYR A 17 -24.16 -33.11 17.31
N LYS A 18 -23.55 -33.88 18.23
CA LYS A 18 -22.34 -34.66 17.95
C LYS A 18 -22.56 -35.69 16.83
N ALA A 19 -23.73 -36.32 16.81
CA ALA A 19 -24.13 -37.27 15.78
C ALA A 19 -24.27 -36.60 14.39
N ALA A 20 -24.89 -35.42 14.34
CA ALA A 20 -25.05 -34.64 13.10
C ALA A 20 -23.71 -34.12 12.53
N VAL A 21 -22.71 -33.89 13.39
CA VAL A 21 -21.36 -33.45 12.99
C VAL A 21 -20.50 -34.62 12.49
N ARG A 22 -20.62 -35.80 13.09
CA ARG A 22 -19.80 -36.98 12.77
C ARG A 22 -20.33 -37.75 11.55
N GLY A 23 -21.65 -37.95 11.47
CA GLY A 23 -22.31 -38.63 10.36
C GLY A 23 -21.95 -40.11 10.18
N GLY A 24 -21.61 -40.82 11.25
CA GLY A 24 -21.36 -42.27 11.22
C GLY A 24 -22.62 -43.12 11.12
N THR A 25 -22.46 -44.42 10.88
CA THR A 25 -23.58 -45.38 10.78
C THR A 25 -24.38 -45.49 12.09
N GLN A 26 -23.70 -45.44 13.24
CA GLN A 26 -24.34 -45.42 14.55
C GLN A 26 -25.08 -44.10 14.83
N ASP A 27 -24.57 -42.99 14.31
CA ASP A 27 -25.16 -41.65 14.47
C ASP A 27 -26.50 -41.54 13.73
N ARG A 28 -26.71 -42.32 12.65
CA ARG A 28 -27.98 -42.38 11.91
C ARG A 28 -29.15 -42.79 12.79
N VAL A 29 -28.96 -43.80 13.64
CA VAL A 29 -30.03 -44.31 14.51
C VAL A 29 -30.42 -43.24 15.53
N THR A 30 -29.42 -42.62 16.17
CA THR A 30 -29.61 -41.52 17.12
C THR A 30 -30.33 -40.33 16.48
N LEU A 31 -29.96 -39.95 15.26
CA LEU A 31 -30.60 -38.85 14.54
C LEU A 31 -32.02 -39.17 14.09
N LYS A 32 -32.32 -40.42 13.70
CA LYS A 32 -33.68 -40.87 13.39
C LYS A 32 -34.59 -40.82 14.61
N GLU A 33 -34.14 -41.36 15.74
CA GLU A 33 -34.90 -41.34 16.99
C GLU A 33 -35.14 -39.91 17.48
N PHE A 34 -34.14 -39.04 17.33
CA PHE A 34 -34.28 -37.62 17.65
C PHE A 34 -35.26 -36.90 16.71
N HIS A 35 -35.18 -37.14 15.39
CA HIS A 35 -36.09 -36.54 14.41
C HIS A 35 -37.55 -36.94 14.61
N ILE A 36 -37.82 -38.21 14.95
CA ILE A 36 -39.18 -38.71 15.22
C ILE A 36 -39.77 -38.04 16.47
N ARG A 37 -38.95 -37.86 17.52
CA ARG A 37 -39.41 -37.29 18.78
C ARG A 37 -39.59 -35.78 18.72
N GLU A 38 -38.68 -35.07 18.05
CA GLU A 38 -38.64 -33.62 18.02
C GLU A 38 -38.19 -33.09 16.64
N PRO A 39 -39.07 -33.10 15.63
CA PRO A 39 -38.68 -32.78 14.25
C PRO A 39 -38.31 -31.31 14.04
N THR A 40 -38.79 -30.41 14.89
CA THR A 40 -38.66 -28.95 14.72
C THR A 40 -37.87 -28.25 15.83
N SER A 41 -37.27 -28.99 16.77
CA SER A 41 -36.52 -28.38 17.87
C SER A 41 -35.14 -27.88 17.41
N PRO A 42 -34.71 -26.67 17.85
CA PRO A 42 -33.37 -26.20 17.60
C PRO A 42 -32.37 -27.02 18.41
N ILE A 43 -31.27 -27.44 17.77
CA ILE A 43 -30.21 -28.25 18.42
C ILE A 43 -29.08 -27.36 18.93
N ASP A 44 -28.80 -26.25 18.24
CA ASP A 44 -27.72 -25.34 18.60
C ASP A 44 -28.22 -23.93 18.94
N LEU A 45 -27.29 -23.11 19.44
CA LEU A 45 -27.53 -21.72 19.81
C LEU A 45 -27.79 -20.81 18.59
N SER A 46 -27.50 -21.27 17.37
CA SER A 46 -27.80 -20.54 16.12
C SER A 46 -29.23 -20.79 15.63
N GLY A 47 -30.00 -21.61 16.36
CA GLY A 47 -31.34 -22.05 15.96
C GLY A 47 -31.32 -23.05 14.81
N ASN A 48 -30.17 -23.69 14.55
CA ASN A 48 -30.05 -24.74 13.55
C ASN A 48 -30.76 -26.00 14.04
N ARG A 49 -31.54 -26.57 13.13
CA ARG A 49 -32.24 -27.85 13.32
C ARG A 49 -31.45 -28.97 12.65
N ILE A 50 -31.92 -30.20 12.80
CA ILE A 50 -31.27 -31.41 12.26
C ILE A 50 -30.89 -31.23 10.79
N PHE A 51 -31.83 -30.80 9.94
CA PHE A 51 -31.56 -30.59 8.51
C PHE A 51 -30.54 -29.49 8.21
N HIS A 52 -30.43 -28.45 9.04
CA HIS A 52 -29.41 -27.41 8.87
C HIS A 52 -28.01 -27.96 9.14
N LEU A 53 -27.85 -28.73 10.22
CA LEU A 53 -26.57 -29.35 10.57
C LEU A 53 -26.15 -30.41 9.54
N LEU A 54 -27.09 -31.22 9.05
CA LEU A 54 -26.80 -32.20 8.01
C LEU A 54 -26.45 -31.56 6.67
N ALA A 55 -27.09 -30.43 6.32
CA ALA A 55 -26.75 -29.62 5.15
C ALA A 55 -25.35 -29.01 5.28
N LEU A 56 -25.05 -28.46 6.45
CA LEU A 56 -23.77 -27.83 6.79
C LEU A 56 -22.60 -28.83 6.66
N HIS A 57 -22.80 -30.09 7.06
CA HIS A 57 -21.78 -31.14 7.01
C HIS A 57 -21.80 -32.02 5.75
N GLY A 58 -22.85 -31.96 4.93
CA GLY A 58 -22.91 -32.68 3.66
C GLY A 58 -23.36 -34.14 3.73
N HIS A 59 -24.16 -34.51 4.73
CA HIS A 59 -24.58 -35.91 4.97
C HIS A 59 -25.79 -36.32 4.11
N SER A 60 -25.61 -36.37 2.78
CA SER A 60 -26.68 -36.61 1.79
C SER A 60 -27.52 -37.84 2.07
N GLU A 61 -26.91 -38.96 2.46
CA GLU A 61 -27.63 -40.20 2.68
C GLU A 61 -28.48 -40.19 3.96
N ILE A 62 -28.01 -39.49 5.01
CA ILE A 62 -28.78 -39.31 6.25
C ILE A 62 -29.96 -38.38 5.98
N VAL A 63 -29.74 -37.34 5.18
CA VAL A 63 -30.81 -36.44 4.72
C VAL A 63 -31.88 -37.22 3.95
N THR A 64 -31.52 -38.05 2.96
CA THR A 64 -32.50 -38.85 2.21
C THR A 64 -33.29 -39.78 3.13
N GLU A 65 -32.61 -40.48 4.04
CA GLU A 65 -33.27 -41.39 4.99
C GLU A 65 -34.25 -40.68 5.93
N LEU A 66 -33.90 -39.49 6.44
CA LEU A 66 -34.80 -38.71 7.31
C LEU A 66 -35.98 -38.11 6.54
N LEU A 67 -35.76 -37.74 5.28
CA LEU A 67 -36.81 -37.23 4.40
C LEU A 67 -37.78 -38.30 3.91
N ASP A 68 -37.37 -39.57 3.86
CA ASP A 68 -38.25 -40.69 3.55
C ASP A 68 -39.10 -41.13 4.75
N LEU A 69 -38.65 -40.83 5.97
CA LEU A 69 -39.39 -41.11 7.22
C LEU A 69 -40.50 -40.10 7.52
N SER A 70 -40.47 -38.91 6.93
CA SER A 70 -41.43 -37.82 7.20
C SER A 70 -42.21 -37.42 5.94
N SER A 71 -43.50 -37.75 5.90
CA SER A 71 -44.43 -37.31 4.84
C SER A 71 -45.67 -36.65 5.47
N PRO A 72 -45.82 -35.32 5.40
CA PRO A 72 -44.96 -34.35 4.70
C PRO A 72 -43.64 -34.05 5.45
N PRO A 73 -42.61 -33.53 4.74
CA PRO A 73 -41.30 -33.24 5.32
C PRO A 73 -41.35 -32.01 6.25
N HIS A 74 -41.81 -32.23 7.49
CA HIS A 74 -41.82 -31.20 8.51
C HIS A 74 -40.39 -30.83 8.90
N GLY A 75 -40.02 -29.55 8.78
CA GLY A 75 -38.71 -29.03 9.24
C GLY A 75 -37.77 -28.54 8.13
N LEU A 76 -38.03 -28.87 6.86
CA LEU A 76 -37.14 -28.54 5.73
C LEU A 76 -37.15 -27.04 5.38
N SER A 77 -38.34 -26.43 5.39
CA SER A 77 -38.58 -25.00 5.14
C SER A 77 -38.41 -24.12 6.38
N THR A 78 -38.15 -24.72 7.53
CA THR A 78 -37.99 -23.99 8.78
C THR A 78 -36.69 -23.19 8.76
N ARG A 79 -36.73 -21.99 9.33
CA ARG A 79 -35.62 -21.05 9.31
C ARG A 79 -34.87 -21.03 10.63
N ASN A 80 -33.54 -20.90 10.57
CA ASN A 80 -32.70 -20.66 11.75
C ASN A 80 -32.74 -19.16 12.17
N LEU A 81 -31.93 -18.75 13.15
CA LEU A 81 -31.93 -17.37 13.66
C LEU A 81 -31.53 -16.32 12.60
N LYS A 82 -30.80 -16.71 11.54
CA LYS A 82 -30.44 -15.84 10.41
C LYS A 82 -31.50 -15.80 9.31
N GLY A 83 -32.58 -16.58 9.48
CA GLY A 83 -33.57 -16.78 8.44
C GLY A 83 -33.15 -17.78 7.37
N ASP A 84 -32.00 -18.44 7.51
CA ASP A 84 -31.47 -19.42 6.55
C ASP A 84 -32.28 -20.72 6.65
N THR A 85 -32.53 -21.35 5.50
CA THR A 85 -33.06 -22.72 5.42
C THR A 85 -31.90 -23.74 5.34
N SER A 86 -32.20 -25.03 5.45
CA SER A 86 -31.21 -26.09 5.23
C SER A 86 -30.48 -25.94 3.87
N LEU A 87 -31.19 -25.54 2.81
CA LEU A 87 -30.59 -25.29 1.49
C LEU A 87 -29.64 -24.08 1.48
N HIS A 88 -29.88 -23.05 2.29
CA HIS A 88 -28.94 -21.92 2.43
C HIS A 88 -27.62 -22.39 3.03
N GLU A 89 -27.65 -23.26 4.05
CA GLU A 89 -26.43 -23.81 4.67
C GLU A 89 -25.68 -24.76 3.71
N ALA A 90 -26.39 -25.63 2.99
CA ALA A 90 -25.79 -26.45 1.94
C ALA A 90 -25.10 -25.60 0.87
N ALA A 91 -25.73 -24.49 0.46
CA ALA A 91 -25.16 -23.57 -0.51
C ALA A 91 -23.98 -22.75 0.03
N ARG A 92 -24.03 -22.32 1.30
CA ARG A 92 -22.96 -21.57 1.99
C ARG A 92 -21.67 -22.39 2.12
N PHE A 93 -21.78 -23.68 2.39
CA PHE A 93 -20.62 -24.56 2.62
C PHE A 93 -20.26 -25.46 1.42
N GLY A 94 -21.09 -25.48 0.38
CA GLY A 94 -20.82 -26.20 -0.88
C GLY A 94 -20.72 -27.71 -0.72
N LYS A 95 -21.30 -28.28 0.33
CA LYS A 95 -21.11 -29.70 0.66
C LYS A 95 -22.07 -30.59 -0.12
N LYS A 96 -21.53 -31.34 -1.07
CA LYS A 96 -22.19 -32.35 -1.93
C LYS A 96 -23.50 -31.86 -2.55
N VAL A 97 -23.49 -31.64 -3.88
CA VAL A 97 -24.69 -31.30 -4.67
C VAL A 97 -25.87 -32.25 -4.41
N ALA A 98 -25.59 -33.54 -4.16
CA ALA A 98 -26.59 -34.55 -3.82
C ALA A 98 -27.44 -34.21 -2.58
N THR A 99 -26.92 -33.46 -1.59
CA THR A 99 -27.72 -33.00 -0.45
C THR A 99 -28.80 -32.01 -0.87
N ALA A 100 -28.40 -31.01 -1.66
CA ALA A 100 -29.31 -30.01 -2.22
C ALA A 100 -30.33 -30.66 -3.15
N GLU A 101 -29.93 -31.66 -3.94
CA GLU A 101 -30.82 -32.43 -4.80
C GLU A 101 -31.88 -33.20 -4.01
N ALA A 102 -31.48 -33.92 -2.95
CA ALA A 102 -32.40 -34.64 -2.09
C ALA A 102 -33.43 -33.70 -1.42
N MET A 103 -33.00 -32.52 -0.99
CA MET A 103 -33.88 -31.51 -0.38
C MET A 103 -34.85 -30.92 -1.40
N LEU A 104 -34.36 -30.55 -2.60
CA LEU A 104 -35.19 -29.97 -3.66
C LEU A 104 -36.18 -30.96 -4.27
N CYS A 105 -35.85 -32.26 -4.27
CA CYS A 105 -36.75 -33.32 -4.74
C CYS A 105 -38.02 -33.42 -3.86
N LYS A 106 -37.90 -33.14 -2.56
CA LYS A 106 -39.03 -33.17 -1.61
C LYS A 106 -39.74 -31.82 -1.50
N ASP A 107 -38.99 -30.71 -1.52
CA ASP A 107 -39.55 -29.36 -1.46
C ASP A 107 -38.82 -28.41 -2.43
N GLY A 108 -39.41 -28.22 -3.61
CA GLY A 108 -38.89 -27.32 -4.63
C GLY A 108 -38.99 -25.83 -4.26
N SER A 109 -39.81 -25.46 -3.27
CA SER A 109 -39.99 -24.05 -2.88
C SER A 109 -38.74 -23.44 -2.23
N LEU A 110 -37.89 -24.29 -1.66
CA LEU A 110 -36.63 -23.92 -0.99
C LEU A 110 -35.68 -23.14 -1.89
N ILE A 111 -35.78 -23.33 -3.21
CA ILE A 111 -34.90 -22.68 -4.16
C ILE A 111 -35.07 -21.15 -4.18
N SER A 112 -36.31 -20.70 -4.00
CA SER A 112 -36.70 -19.28 -3.98
C SER A 112 -36.70 -18.69 -2.56
N ALA A 113 -36.37 -19.48 -1.54
CA ALA A 113 -36.37 -19.01 -0.16
C ALA A 113 -35.33 -17.90 0.02
N ARG A 114 -35.68 -16.86 0.79
CA ARG A 114 -34.79 -15.74 1.09
C ARG A 114 -34.60 -15.59 2.59
N ASN A 115 -33.36 -15.46 3.04
CA ASN A 115 -33.04 -15.24 4.46
C ASN A 115 -33.36 -13.81 4.92
N GLN A 116 -33.00 -13.44 6.15
CA GLN A 116 -33.27 -12.08 6.70
C GLN A 116 -32.59 -10.96 5.90
N LEU A 117 -31.44 -11.26 5.30
CA LEU A 117 -30.74 -10.32 4.42
C LEU A 117 -31.33 -10.30 3.00
N GLY A 118 -32.24 -11.21 2.66
CA GLY A 118 -32.79 -11.37 1.32
C GLY A 118 -31.90 -12.19 0.39
N GLU A 119 -30.93 -12.91 0.91
CA GLU A 119 -30.03 -13.76 0.13
C GLU A 119 -30.77 -15.05 -0.22
N SER A 120 -30.63 -15.50 -1.47
CA SER A 120 -31.09 -16.82 -1.91
C SER A 120 -29.99 -17.88 -1.73
N PRO A 121 -30.30 -19.18 -1.74
CA PRO A 121 -29.28 -20.22 -1.78
C PRO A 121 -28.30 -20.04 -2.94
N LEU A 122 -28.79 -19.63 -4.11
CA LEU A 122 -27.94 -19.33 -5.27
C LEU A 122 -26.96 -18.18 -4.98
N TYR A 123 -27.42 -17.12 -4.30
CA TYR A 123 -26.56 -16.01 -3.89
C TYR A 123 -25.45 -16.47 -2.95
N LEU A 124 -25.75 -17.32 -1.97
CA LEU A 124 -24.75 -17.86 -1.05
C LEU A 124 -23.73 -18.75 -1.77
N ALA A 125 -24.17 -19.63 -2.67
CA ALA A 125 -23.25 -20.45 -3.46
C ALA A 125 -22.25 -19.59 -4.24
N ALA A 126 -22.72 -18.47 -4.82
CA ALA A 126 -21.88 -17.52 -5.53
C ALA A 126 -20.90 -16.76 -4.61
N ALA A 127 -21.42 -16.24 -3.49
CA ALA A 127 -20.67 -15.46 -2.51
C ALA A 127 -19.49 -16.24 -1.90
N TYR A 128 -19.66 -17.56 -1.74
CA TYR A 128 -18.66 -18.44 -1.13
C TYR A 128 -17.86 -19.29 -2.13
N GLY A 129 -18.05 -19.09 -3.44
CA GLY A 129 -17.16 -19.70 -4.44
C GLY A 129 -17.48 -21.14 -4.83
N HIS A 130 -18.65 -21.66 -4.48
CA HIS A 130 -18.99 -23.08 -4.64
C HIS A 130 -19.50 -23.37 -6.05
N ARG A 131 -18.57 -23.57 -6.99
CA ARG A 131 -18.83 -23.80 -8.43
C ARG A 131 -19.95 -24.80 -8.71
N ASP A 132 -19.80 -26.02 -8.23
CA ASP A 132 -20.68 -27.14 -8.60
C ASP A 132 -22.08 -26.94 -8.06
N MET A 133 -22.18 -26.42 -6.82
CA MET A 133 -23.44 -26.05 -6.20
C MET A 133 -24.11 -24.89 -6.93
N PHE A 134 -23.35 -23.88 -7.34
CA PHE A 134 -23.88 -22.77 -8.12
C PHE A 134 -24.42 -23.25 -9.47
N HIS A 135 -23.70 -24.11 -10.19
CA HIS A 135 -24.19 -24.66 -11.46
C HIS A 135 -25.45 -25.50 -11.27
N PHE A 136 -25.46 -26.41 -10.30
CA PHE A 136 -26.62 -27.23 -10.01
C PHE A 136 -27.86 -26.40 -9.68
N LEU A 137 -27.69 -25.38 -8.82
CA LEU A 137 -28.79 -24.48 -8.49
C LEU A 137 -29.21 -23.72 -9.74
N ALA A 138 -28.30 -23.05 -10.44
CA ALA A 138 -28.59 -22.19 -11.59
C ALA A 138 -29.29 -22.89 -12.77
N GLU A 139 -29.18 -24.21 -12.89
CA GLU A 139 -29.94 -25.01 -13.87
C GLU A 139 -31.43 -25.12 -13.54
N LYS A 140 -31.81 -24.93 -12.28
CA LYS A 140 -33.20 -24.87 -11.84
C LYS A 140 -33.71 -23.44 -12.07
N GLN A 141 -34.94 -23.29 -12.56
CA GLN A 141 -35.46 -21.99 -13.02
C GLN A 141 -35.55 -20.98 -11.85
N PHE A 142 -34.87 -19.84 -11.97
CA PHE A 142 -34.95 -18.71 -11.02
C PHE A 142 -35.71 -17.51 -11.61
N SER A 143 -36.39 -16.78 -10.74
CA SER A 143 -36.95 -15.47 -11.01
C SER A 143 -35.90 -14.36 -10.82
N LYS A 144 -36.07 -13.23 -11.52
CA LYS A 144 -35.16 -12.05 -11.47
C LYS A 144 -34.91 -11.52 -10.04
N ASN A 145 -35.84 -11.75 -9.10
CA ASN A 145 -35.72 -11.26 -7.73
C ASN A 145 -34.77 -12.10 -6.87
N GLU A 146 -34.46 -13.34 -7.26
CA GLU A 146 -33.61 -14.26 -6.50
C GLU A 146 -32.11 -13.99 -6.71
N TRP A 147 -31.74 -13.09 -7.62
CA TRP A 147 -30.35 -12.72 -7.93
C TRP A 147 -29.82 -11.55 -7.11
N ARG A 148 -30.60 -11.04 -6.16
CA ARG A 148 -30.24 -9.88 -5.35
C ARG A 148 -30.62 -10.04 -3.88
N ARG A 149 -29.81 -9.41 -3.03
CA ARG A 149 -30.04 -9.21 -1.60
C ARG A 149 -30.95 -7.99 -1.36
N ASN A 150 -31.44 -7.79 -0.14
CA ASN A 150 -32.32 -6.66 0.21
C ASN A 150 -31.65 -5.28 0.04
N ASP A 151 -30.33 -5.20 0.06
CA ASP A 151 -29.54 -3.96 -0.14
C ASP A 151 -29.17 -3.72 -1.62
N GLY A 152 -29.71 -4.52 -2.54
CA GLY A 152 -29.40 -4.46 -3.97
C GLY A 152 -28.07 -5.10 -4.38
N CYS A 153 -27.32 -5.75 -3.47
CA CYS A 153 -26.17 -6.57 -3.87
C CYS A 153 -26.64 -7.74 -4.74
N THR A 154 -26.16 -7.79 -5.98
CA THR A 154 -26.39 -8.93 -6.88
C THR A 154 -25.40 -10.07 -6.63
N ILE A 155 -25.73 -11.27 -7.12
CA ILE A 155 -24.86 -12.46 -7.13
C ILE A 155 -23.45 -12.13 -7.67
N LEU A 156 -23.38 -11.31 -8.72
CA LEU A 156 -22.13 -10.90 -9.32
C LEU A 156 -21.25 -10.11 -8.33
N HIS A 157 -21.81 -9.21 -7.53
CA HIS A 157 -21.02 -8.49 -6.51
C HIS A 157 -20.43 -9.42 -5.49
N ALA A 158 -21.21 -10.38 -5.02
CA ALA A 158 -20.75 -11.32 -4.01
C ALA A 158 -19.62 -12.20 -4.57
N ALA A 159 -19.77 -12.67 -5.81
CA ALA A 159 -18.73 -13.42 -6.51
C ALA A 159 -17.45 -12.60 -6.72
N VAL A 160 -17.56 -11.30 -7.02
CA VAL A 160 -16.39 -10.44 -7.19
C VAL A 160 -15.73 -10.10 -5.85
N MET A 161 -16.52 -9.76 -4.81
CA MET A 161 -16.00 -9.50 -3.47
C MET A 161 -15.33 -10.73 -2.85
N GLY A 162 -15.84 -11.93 -3.16
CA GLY A 162 -15.26 -13.21 -2.74
C GLY A 162 -14.11 -13.70 -3.61
N GLU A 163 -13.69 -12.97 -4.65
CA GLU A 163 -12.62 -13.35 -5.59
C GLU A 163 -12.94 -14.60 -6.44
N TYR A 164 -14.21 -14.99 -6.52
CA TYR A 164 -14.67 -16.23 -7.17
C TYR A 164 -15.27 -16.02 -8.56
N TYR A 165 -15.27 -14.79 -9.10
CA TYR A 165 -15.93 -14.48 -10.39
C TYR A 165 -15.48 -15.36 -11.57
N CYS A 166 -14.17 -15.65 -11.68
CA CYS A 166 -13.61 -16.46 -12.77
C CYS A 166 -14.28 -17.84 -12.85
N ILE A 167 -14.67 -18.40 -11.71
CA ILE A 167 -15.32 -19.70 -11.60
C ILE A 167 -16.64 -19.74 -12.38
N TYR A 168 -17.38 -18.63 -12.38
CA TYR A 168 -18.72 -18.54 -12.97
C TYR A 168 -18.71 -18.15 -14.45
N MET A 169 -17.66 -17.46 -14.92
CA MET A 169 -17.51 -17.04 -16.32
C MET A 169 -17.07 -18.18 -17.26
N PHE A 170 -16.22 -19.10 -16.80
CA PHE A 170 -15.77 -20.24 -17.63
C PHE A 170 -16.85 -21.31 -17.83
N SER A 171 -17.98 -21.19 -17.13
CA SER A 171 -19.14 -22.01 -17.37
C SER A 171 -19.94 -21.47 -18.55
N LYS A 172 -19.67 -22.00 -19.74
CA LYS A 172 -20.44 -21.93 -21.02
C LYS A 172 -21.61 -20.94 -21.05
N PHE A 173 -21.61 -20.02 -22.03
CA PHE A 173 -22.65 -19.12 -22.60
C PHE A 173 -24.10 -19.04 -22.02
N LYS A 174 -24.62 -20.06 -21.35
CA LYS A 174 -25.98 -20.21 -20.81
C LYS A 174 -26.33 -19.26 -19.66
N TYR A 175 -25.35 -18.75 -18.90
CA TYR A 175 -25.59 -17.85 -17.75
C TYR A 175 -25.33 -16.36 -18.04
N VAL A 176 -25.05 -16.00 -19.30
CA VAL A 176 -24.80 -14.61 -19.73
C VAL A 176 -25.98 -13.69 -19.40
N PHE A 177 -27.22 -14.20 -19.47
CA PHE A 177 -28.42 -13.44 -19.12
C PHE A 177 -28.48 -13.03 -17.64
N ILE A 178 -27.99 -13.87 -16.72
CA ILE A 178 -27.90 -13.53 -15.30
C ILE A 178 -26.92 -12.37 -15.13
N ILE A 179 -25.77 -12.43 -15.82
CA ILE A 179 -24.74 -11.39 -15.78
C ILE A 179 -25.29 -10.09 -16.38
N GLU A 180 -25.88 -10.10 -17.57
CA GLU A 180 -26.47 -8.92 -18.21
C GLU A 180 -27.53 -8.25 -17.34
N PHE A 181 -28.47 -9.01 -16.76
CA PHE A 181 -29.48 -8.45 -15.86
C PHE A 181 -28.85 -7.82 -14.61
N THR A 182 -27.85 -8.48 -14.01
CA THR A 182 -27.16 -7.94 -12.83
C THR A 182 -26.34 -6.67 -13.12
N LEU A 183 -25.94 -6.45 -14.37
CA LEU A 183 -25.22 -5.27 -14.83
C LEU A 183 -26.13 -4.09 -15.20
N HIS A 184 -27.43 -4.30 -15.38
CA HIS A 184 -28.38 -3.24 -15.74
C HIS A 184 -28.99 -2.48 -14.55
N ASP A 185 -28.95 -3.02 -13.33
CA ASP A 185 -29.51 -2.36 -12.14
C ASP A 185 -28.71 -1.09 -11.75
N LEU A 186 -29.35 0.01 -11.36
CA LEU A 186 -28.62 1.26 -11.04
C LEU A 186 -27.84 1.16 -9.72
N HIS A 187 -28.41 0.43 -8.75
CA HIS A 187 -27.79 0.13 -7.46
C HIS A 187 -26.59 -0.84 -7.59
N SER A 188 -26.49 -1.57 -8.70
CA SER A 188 -25.44 -2.56 -8.98
C SER A 188 -24.19 -2.00 -9.66
N ASN A 189 -24.23 -0.80 -10.24
CA ASN A 189 -23.06 -0.28 -10.94
C ASN A 189 -21.98 0.18 -9.95
N GLY A 190 -22.35 0.91 -8.89
CA GLY A 190 -21.38 1.46 -7.93
C GLY A 190 -20.56 0.40 -7.18
N LYS A 191 -21.16 -0.76 -6.87
CA LYS A 191 -20.47 -1.85 -6.17
C LYS A 191 -19.58 -2.68 -7.11
N LEU A 192 -19.97 -2.91 -8.38
CA LEU A 192 -19.10 -3.55 -9.38
C LEU A 192 -17.91 -2.66 -9.75
N ILE A 193 -18.15 -1.34 -9.84
CA ILE A 193 -17.15 -0.29 -10.01
C ILE A 193 -16.20 -0.27 -8.79
N SER A 194 -16.68 -0.52 -7.57
CA SER A 194 -15.83 -0.62 -6.38
C SER A 194 -14.85 -1.80 -6.45
N CYS A 195 -15.11 -2.82 -7.27
CA CYS A 195 -14.19 -3.93 -7.49
C CYS A 195 -12.94 -3.51 -8.27
N ALA A 196 -12.96 -2.37 -8.97
CA ALA A 196 -11.80 -1.82 -9.66
C ALA A 196 -10.63 -1.57 -8.71
N SER A 197 -10.90 -1.14 -7.48
CA SER A 197 -9.85 -0.91 -6.46
C SER A 197 -9.34 -2.20 -5.82
N SER A 198 -10.21 -3.18 -5.60
CA SER A 198 -9.80 -4.46 -5.00
C SER A 198 -9.04 -5.34 -5.99
N GLN A 199 -9.63 -5.54 -7.18
CA GLN A 199 -9.18 -6.49 -8.20
C GLN A 199 -9.22 -5.88 -9.60
N PRO A 200 -8.17 -5.12 -9.97
CA PRO A 200 -8.14 -4.41 -11.25
C PRO A 200 -8.09 -5.34 -12.47
N GLY A 201 -7.52 -6.54 -12.34
CA GLY A 201 -7.47 -7.51 -13.44
C GLY A 201 -8.86 -8.01 -13.83
N LEU A 202 -9.69 -8.28 -12.84
CA LEU A 202 -11.07 -8.68 -13.03
C LEU A 202 -11.94 -7.55 -13.60
N ALA A 203 -11.79 -6.36 -13.01
CA ALA A 203 -12.48 -5.18 -13.49
C ALA A 203 -12.12 -4.86 -14.95
N PHE A 204 -10.87 -5.08 -15.37
CA PHE A 204 -10.46 -4.93 -16.77
C PHE A 204 -11.19 -5.88 -17.72
N GLU A 205 -11.35 -7.15 -17.34
CA GLU A 205 -12.09 -8.13 -18.14
C GLU A 205 -13.57 -7.76 -18.28
N ILE A 206 -14.19 -7.36 -17.16
CA ILE A 206 -15.59 -6.92 -17.13
C ILE A 206 -15.80 -5.69 -18.03
N VAL A 207 -14.92 -4.70 -17.94
CA VAL A 207 -14.99 -3.46 -18.73
C VAL A 207 -14.75 -3.71 -20.22
N ASN A 208 -13.94 -4.71 -20.59
CA ASN A 208 -13.76 -5.09 -21.98
C ASN A 208 -14.98 -5.79 -22.56
N LYS A 209 -15.67 -6.60 -21.75
CA LYS A 209 -16.88 -7.31 -22.17
C LYS A 209 -18.12 -6.41 -22.18
N TYR A 210 -18.19 -5.43 -21.28
CA TYR A 210 -19.35 -4.54 -21.10
C TYR A 210 -18.89 -3.07 -21.05
N PRO A 211 -18.65 -2.43 -22.21
CA PRO A 211 -18.14 -1.06 -22.28
C PRO A 211 -19.10 0.01 -21.72
N ASP A 212 -20.41 -0.27 -21.69
CA ASP A 212 -21.43 0.68 -21.23
C ASP A 212 -21.32 1.02 -19.74
N LEU A 213 -20.71 0.13 -18.94
CA LEU A 213 -20.52 0.30 -17.50
C LEU A 213 -19.61 1.47 -17.13
N ILE A 214 -18.76 1.92 -18.05
CA ILE A 214 -17.77 2.98 -17.81
C ILE A 214 -18.45 4.33 -17.57
N SER A 215 -19.58 4.56 -18.23
CA SER A 215 -20.33 5.82 -18.14
C SER A 215 -21.26 5.89 -16.93
N LYS A 216 -21.41 4.78 -16.19
CA LYS A 216 -22.32 4.69 -15.04
C LYS A 216 -21.62 5.18 -13.78
N HIS A 217 -22.40 5.79 -12.90
CA HIS A 217 -21.93 6.34 -11.63
C HIS A 217 -22.53 5.59 -10.44
N ASP A 218 -21.85 5.63 -9.30
CA ASP A 218 -22.41 5.16 -8.03
C ASP A 218 -23.47 6.14 -7.46
N GLN A 219 -24.02 5.82 -6.29
CA GLN A 219 -24.98 6.69 -5.58
C GLN A 219 -24.38 8.04 -5.15
N MET A 220 -23.05 8.12 -5.07
CA MET A 220 -22.29 9.30 -4.71
C MET A 220 -21.81 10.09 -5.95
N GLY A 221 -22.13 9.62 -7.16
CA GLY A 221 -21.70 10.22 -8.43
C GLY A 221 -20.29 9.84 -8.90
N ASN A 222 -19.60 8.91 -8.24
CA ASN A 222 -18.25 8.48 -8.64
C ASN A 222 -18.28 7.53 -9.84
N THR A 223 -17.36 7.74 -10.79
CA THR A 223 -17.08 6.82 -11.89
C THR A 223 -16.14 5.68 -11.46
N ALA A 224 -15.97 4.67 -12.32
CA ALA A 224 -14.99 3.60 -12.13
C ALA A 224 -13.57 4.10 -11.91
N LEU A 225 -13.21 5.18 -12.61
CA LEU A 225 -11.92 5.80 -12.47
C LEU A 225 -11.76 6.49 -11.10
N ASN A 226 -12.80 7.16 -10.60
CA ASN A 226 -12.78 7.78 -9.28
C ASN A 226 -12.56 6.74 -8.17
N LEU A 227 -13.22 5.59 -8.23
CA LEU A 227 -13.03 4.54 -7.21
C LEU A 227 -11.65 3.87 -7.32
N LEU A 228 -11.12 3.70 -8.53
CA LEU A 228 -9.76 3.20 -8.73
C LEU A 228 -8.72 4.17 -8.13
N VAL A 229 -8.93 5.48 -8.31
CA VAL A 229 -8.07 6.53 -7.76
C VAL A 229 -8.20 6.66 -6.23
N GLN A 230 -9.36 6.35 -5.64
CA GLN A 230 -9.56 6.36 -4.18
C GLN A 230 -8.63 5.39 -3.42
N SER A 231 -8.06 4.40 -4.09
CA SER A 231 -7.13 3.42 -3.51
C SER A 231 -5.71 3.57 -4.07
N PRO A 232 -4.85 4.45 -3.51
CA PRO A 232 -3.47 4.62 -4.00
C PRO A 232 -2.66 3.32 -4.01
N SER A 233 -2.96 2.37 -3.12
CA SER A 233 -2.30 1.07 -3.02
C SER A 233 -2.49 0.15 -4.23
N THR A 234 -3.37 0.50 -5.17
CA THR A 234 -3.50 -0.24 -6.44
C THR A 234 -2.42 0.11 -7.46
N PHE A 235 -1.68 1.20 -7.23
CA PHE A 235 -0.66 1.70 -8.14
C PHE A 235 0.73 1.64 -7.49
N ARG A 236 1.77 1.57 -8.33
CA ARG A 236 3.16 1.50 -7.84
C ARG A 236 3.50 2.76 -7.04
N SER A 237 3.11 3.95 -7.53
CA SER A 237 3.34 5.23 -6.83
C SER A 237 2.72 5.31 -5.44
N GLY A 238 1.65 4.55 -5.14
CA GLY A 238 1.01 4.55 -3.83
C GLY A 238 1.41 3.40 -2.89
N THR A 239 2.42 2.59 -3.25
CA THR A 239 2.90 1.45 -2.44
C THR A 239 4.37 1.57 -2.08
N ILE A 240 4.83 0.71 -1.16
CA ILE A 240 6.24 0.59 -0.76
C ILE A 240 7.18 0.25 -1.93
N TYR A 241 6.65 -0.25 -3.05
CA TYR A 241 7.41 -0.59 -4.25
C TYR A 241 7.76 0.62 -5.14
N SER A 242 7.30 1.82 -4.78
CA SER A 242 7.87 3.06 -5.32
C SER A 242 9.27 3.27 -4.75
N CYS A 243 10.24 3.63 -5.60
CA CYS A 243 11.61 3.95 -5.18
C CYS A 243 11.66 5.07 -4.12
N ARG A 244 10.59 5.87 -4.00
CA ARG A 244 10.42 6.92 -3.00
C ARG A 244 10.18 6.40 -1.56
N MET A 245 9.69 5.18 -1.40
CA MET A 245 9.37 4.58 -0.09
C MET A 245 10.57 3.90 0.59
N LEU A 246 11.67 3.68 -0.15
CA LEU A 246 12.95 3.19 0.38
C LEU A 246 13.47 4.01 1.59
N CYS A 247 13.00 5.26 1.73
CA CYS A 247 13.45 6.19 2.76
C CYS A 247 12.38 6.49 3.82
N SER A 248 11.25 5.80 3.78
CA SER A 248 10.06 6.13 4.60
C SER A 248 9.89 5.31 5.87
N SER A 249 10.41 4.08 5.88
CA SER A 249 10.44 3.18 7.02
C SER A 249 11.87 2.99 7.48
N ALA A 250 12.05 2.54 8.73
CA ALA A 250 13.35 2.07 9.20
C ALA A 250 13.94 1.07 8.18
N PHE A 251 15.26 1.09 7.99
CA PHE A 251 15.95 0.20 7.07
C PHE A 251 15.66 -1.26 7.40
N ILE A 252 14.71 -1.83 6.65
CA ILE A 252 14.38 -3.25 6.71
C ILE A 252 15.00 -3.87 5.45
N PRO A 253 16.09 -4.66 5.58
CA PRO A 253 16.75 -5.29 4.42
C PRO A 253 15.79 -6.10 3.54
N GLN A 254 14.74 -6.67 4.14
CA GLN A 254 13.70 -7.42 3.44
C GLN A 254 12.88 -6.55 2.47
N ASP A 255 12.57 -5.30 2.85
CA ASP A 255 11.80 -4.38 2.01
C ASP A 255 12.65 -3.88 0.83
N MET A 256 13.93 -3.59 1.08
CA MET A 256 14.87 -3.20 0.01
C MET A 256 15.06 -4.34 -0.99
N ALA A 257 15.26 -5.57 -0.51
CA ALA A 257 15.32 -6.75 -1.37
C ALA A 257 14.01 -6.93 -2.14
N ALA A 258 12.85 -6.74 -1.51
CA ALA A 258 11.55 -6.84 -2.17
C ALA A 258 11.38 -5.81 -3.29
N ILE A 259 11.86 -4.57 -3.12
CA ILE A 259 11.82 -3.52 -4.14
C ILE A 259 12.77 -3.86 -5.31
N ILE A 260 13.99 -4.30 -5.02
CA ILE A 260 14.95 -4.73 -6.04
C ILE A 260 14.36 -5.91 -6.84
N ILE A 261 13.80 -6.91 -6.16
CA ILE A 261 13.13 -8.05 -6.80
C ILE A 261 11.94 -7.56 -7.65
N TYR A 262 11.13 -6.64 -7.13
CA TYR A 262 9.99 -6.07 -7.86
C TYR A 262 10.44 -5.39 -9.16
N ILE A 263 11.53 -4.62 -9.14
CA ILE A 263 12.03 -3.89 -10.32
C ILE A 263 12.70 -4.83 -11.33
N TRP A 264 13.58 -5.72 -10.86
CA TRP A 264 14.53 -6.43 -11.73
C TRP A 264 14.08 -7.84 -12.17
N PHE A 265 13.31 -8.56 -11.36
CA PHE A 265 13.12 -10.01 -11.57
C PHE A 265 11.86 -10.40 -12.34
N PHE A 266 10.82 -9.58 -12.28
CA PHE A 266 9.56 -9.88 -12.94
C PHE A 266 9.41 -8.99 -14.19
N GLY A 267 9.30 -9.56 -15.39
CA GLY A 267 9.04 -8.77 -16.61
C GLY A 267 7.62 -8.18 -16.65
N GLU A 268 7.27 -7.48 -17.74
CA GLU A 268 5.88 -7.15 -18.04
C GLU A 268 5.07 -8.45 -18.18
N VAL A 269 4.01 -8.62 -17.38
CA VAL A 269 3.16 -9.81 -17.49
C VAL A 269 2.19 -9.60 -18.66
N GLY A 270 2.49 -10.31 -19.74
CA GLY A 270 1.64 -10.46 -20.91
C GLY A 270 0.40 -11.29 -20.58
N ARG A 271 -0.69 -10.58 -20.26
CA ARG A 271 -2.12 -10.97 -20.34
C ARG A 271 -2.62 -12.21 -19.57
N CYS A 272 -3.92 -12.15 -19.27
CA CYS A 272 -4.72 -13.22 -18.70
C CYS A 272 -4.94 -14.36 -19.71
N PRO A 273 -5.34 -15.56 -19.25
CA PRO A 273 -5.61 -16.69 -20.13
C PRO A 273 -6.80 -16.37 -21.06
N GLY A 274 -6.59 -16.33 -22.39
CA GLY A 274 -7.68 -16.31 -23.37
C GLY A 274 -7.64 -15.28 -24.51
N ASP A 275 -6.57 -14.52 -24.70
CA ASP A 275 -6.48 -13.57 -25.83
C ASP A 275 -5.94 -14.23 -27.12
N PRO A 276 -6.70 -14.22 -28.24
CA PRO A 276 -6.34 -14.96 -29.45
C PRO A 276 -5.41 -14.20 -30.42
N GLU A 277 -5.11 -12.93 -30.20
CA GLU A 277 -4.49 -12.06 -31.23
C GLU A 277 -2.95 -11.96 -31.19
N ASN A 278 -2.25 -12.63 -30.27
CA ASN A 278 -0.78 -12.72 -30.33
C ASN A 278 -0.28 -13.97 -29.59
N PRO A 279 0.07 -15.07 -30.31
CA PRO A 279 0.39 -16.37 -29.70
C PRO A 279 1.81 -16.49 -29.14
N GLY A 280 2.63 -15.44 -29.22
CA GLY A 280 4.02 -15.47 -28.77
C GLY A 280 4.35 -14.31 -27.86
N ASP A 281 4.05 -14.42 -26.56
CA ASP A 281 5.00 -13.97 -25.53
C ASP A 281 4.71 -14.57 -24.13
N SER A 282 5.75 -15.27 -23.66
CA SER A 282 6.07 -15.99 -22.42
C SER A 282 5.01 -16.28 -21.32
N ILE A 283 4.65 -17.56 -21.25
CA ILE A 283 4.41 -18.28 -19.98
C ILE A 283 5.56 -17.95 -19.02
N PRO A 284 5.32 -17.69 -17.71
CA PRO A 284 6.40 -17.43 -16.75
C PRO A 284 7.48 -18.51 -16.88
N GLY A 285 8.71 -18.06 -17.16
CA GLY A 285 9.88 -18.92 -17.32
C GLY A 285 10.02 -19.89 -16.14
N LYS A 286 10.73 -21.00 -16.34
CA LYS A 286 10.92 -22.03 -15.29
C LYS A 286 11.39 -21.41 -13.96
N LEU A 287 12.20 -20.36 -14.04
CA LEU A 287 12.72 -19.61 -12.89
C LEU A 287 11.63 -18.83 -12.13
N THR A 288 10.74 -18.11 -12.81
CA THR A 288 9.66 -17.36 -12.13
C THR A 288 8.65 -18.32 -11.49
N ARG A 289 8.35 -19.46 -12.11
CA ARG A 289 7.54 -20.53 -11.49
C ARG A 289 8.20 -21.13 -10.23
N PHE A 290 9.51 -21.25 -10.22
CA PHE A 290 10.25 -21.71 -9.04
C PHE A 290 10.21 -20.65 -7.92
N LEU A 291 10.46 -19.38 -8.25
CA LEU A 291 10.46 -18.28 -7.29
C LEU A 291 9.09 -18.06 -6.64
N ILE A 292 7.99 -18.16 -7.39
CA ILE A 292 6.61 -17.97 -6.87
C ILE A 292 6.22 -19.03 -5.82
N ARG A 293 6.91 -20.19 -5.75
CA ARG A 293 6.65 -21.18 -4.68
C ARG A 293 7.00 -20.65 -3.29
N CYS A 294 7.87 -19.64 -3.21
CA CYS A 294 8.18 -18.97 -1.95
C CYS A 294 7.11 -17.91 -1.65
N PRO A 295 6.52 -17.89 -0.44
CA PRO A 295 5.40 -17.01 -0.11
C PRO A 295 5.76 -15.51 -0.18
N LEU A 296 7.03 -15.15 0.03
CA LEU A 296 7.51 -13.77 -0.05
C LEU A 296 7.55 -13.27 -1.50
N PHE A 297 8.03 -14.10 -2.43
CA PHE A 297 8.05 -13.80 -3.87
C PHE A 297 6.64 -13.82 -4.48
N ALA A 298 5.76 -14.73 -4.01
CA ALA A 298 4.35 -14.75 -4.42
C ALA A 298 3.68 -13.40 -4.15
N LYS A 299 3.81 -12.87 -2.92
CA LYS A 299 3.27 -11.56 -2.56
C LYS A 299 3.77 -10.41 -3.46
N ILE A 300 5.07 -10.39 -3.75
CA ILE A 300 5.67 -9.36 -4.63
C ILE A 300 5.14 -9.50 -6.06
N TYR A 301 5.03 -10.72 -6.55
CA TYR A 301 4.50 -11.02 -7.88
C TYR A 301 3.03 -10.60 -8.01
N ASP A 302 2.20 -10.94 -7.02
CA ASP A 302 0.78 -10.58 -6.98
C ASP A 302 0.60 -9.05 -6.94
N ALA A 303 1.40 -8.34 -6.14
CA ALA A 303 1.41 -6.88 -6.11
C ALA A 303 1.78 -6.29 -7.48
N LYS A 304 2.80 -6.84 -8.15
CA LYS A 304 3.20 -6.39 -9.49
C LYS A 304 2.11 -6.62 -10.53
N GLN A 305 1.46 -7.79 -10.50
CA GLN A 305 0.31 -8.06 -11.38
C GLN A 305 -0.81 -7.07 -11.13
N LYS A 306 -1.17 -6.83 -9.86
CA LYS A 306 -2.20 -5.86 -9.48
C LYS A 306 -1.92 -4.47 -10.07
N HIS A 307 -0.69 -3.97 -9.94
CA HIS A 307 -0.31 -2.66 -10.47
C HIS A 307 -0.38 -2.59 -12.01
N GLN A 308 0.05 -3.64 -12.71
CA GLN A 308 0.00 -3.69 -14.18
C GLN A 308 -1.44 -3.72 -14.69
N PHE A 309 -2.31 -4.51 -14.07
CA PHE A 309 -3.73 -4.53 -14.42
C PHE A 309 -4.43 -3.22 -14.08
N ALA A 310 -4.11 -2.59 -12.94
CA ALA A 310 -4.66 -1.28 -12.59
C ALA A 310 -4.30 -0.23 -13.64
N MET A 311 -3.06 -0.25 -14.15
CA MET A 311 -2.62 0.63 -15.22
C MET A 311 -3.38 0.37 -16.54
N LYS A 312 -3.55 -0.89 -16.94
CA LYS A 312 -4.31 -1.26 -18.16
C LYS A 312 -5.78 -0.84 -18.04
N LEU A 313 -6.39 -1.06 -16.88
CA LEU A 313 -7.74 -0.63 -16.56
C LEU A 313 -7.87 0.88 -16.62
N ALA A 314 -6.98 1.63 -15.96
CA ALA A 314 -6.97 3.08 -15.99
C ALA A 314 -6.91 3.61 -17.43
N LYS A 315 -5.98 3.10 -18.26
CA LYS A 315 -5.88 3.48 -19.68
C LYS A 315 -7.17 3.20 -20.47
N CYS A 316 -7.81 2.06 -20.23
CA CYS A 316 -9.07 1.71 -20.90
C CYS A 316 -10.22 2.64 -20.50
N LEU A 317 -10.33 2.95 -19.20
CA LEU A 317 -11.33 3.87 -18.66
C LEU A 317 -11.13 5.29 -19.20
N ILE A 318 -9.90 5.81 -19.17
CA ILE A 318 -9.55 7.17 -19.63
C ILE A 318 -9.93 7.38 -21.09
N LYS A 319 -9.57 6.46 -21.99
CA LYS A 319 -9.87 6.58 -23.44
C LYS A 319 -11.37 6.62 -23.75
N ARG A 320 -12.19 6.00 -22.90
CA ARG A 320 -13.63 5.84 -23.08
C ARG A 320 -14.44 6.91 -22.34
N GLU A 321 -13.83 7.65 -21.41
CA GLU A 321 -14.47 8.81 -20.78
C GLU A 321 -14.64 9.96 -21.79
N LYS A 322 -15.88 10.43 -21.94
CA LYS A 322 -16.24 11.49 -22.90
C LYS A 322 -15.96 12.91 -22.36
N LYS A 323 -15.84 13.06 -21.03
CA LYS A 323 -15.73 14.38 -20.36
C LYS A 323 -14.56 15.21 -20.90
N TRP A 324 -13.43 14.58 -21.18
CA TRP A 324 -12.23 15.27 -21.66
C TRP A 324 -12.17 15.48 -23.17
N ARG A 325 -13.14 14.94 -23.95
CA ARG A 325 -13.19 15.13 -25.41
C ARG A 325 -13.67 16.53 -25.83
N TYR A 326 -14.51 17.18 -25.04
CA TYR A 326 -15.10 18.49 -25.40
C TYR A 326 -14.18 19.69 -25.20
N HIS A 327 -13.07 19.55 -24.47
CA HIS A 327 -12.09 20.64 -24.31
C HIS A 327 -11.03 20.71 -25.43
N GLY A 328 -11.05 19.75 -26.37
CA GLY A 328 -10.03 19.64 -27.42
C GLY A 328 -10.41 20.19 -28.79
N ASP A 329 -11.69 20.52 -29.04
CA ASP A 329 -12.20 20.72 -30.41
C ASP A 329 -12.74 22.13 -30.72
N SER A 330 -12.53 23.13 -29.86
CA SER A 330 -12.76 24.54 -30.24
C SER A 330 -11.51 25.12 -30.89
N GLY A 331 -11.25 24.69 -32.12
CA GLY A 331 -10.48 25.48 -33.05
C GLY A 331 -11.37 26.59 -33.60
N GLU A 332 -11.43 27.74 -32.92
CA GLU A 332 -11.69 29.08 -33.49
C GLU A 332 -11.56 30.14 -32.38
N ASP A 333 -10.81 31.21 -32.72
CA ASP A 333 -10.63 32.49 -32.03
C ASP A 333 -9.97 32.53 -30.64
N ARG A 334 -8.64 32.30 -30.65
CA ARG A 334 -7.72 32.91 -29.66
C ARG A 334 -7.40 34.36 -30.07
N SER A 335 -8.22 35.32 -29.67
CA SER A 335 -7.78 36.73 -29.64
C SER A 335 -8.21 37.56 -28.43
N ASP A 336 -9.21 37.19 -27.64
CA ASP A 336 -9.71 38.11 -26.60
C ASP A 336 -10.07 37.46 -25.26
N ILE A 337 -9.07 36.93 -24.52
CA ILE A 337 -9.20 36.79 -23.05
C ILE A 337 -7.88 37.17 -22.37
N ARG A 338 -7.53 38.44 -22.47
CA ARG A 338 -6.95 39.19 -21.35
C ARG A 338 -8.02 40.17 -20.93
N ILE A 339 -8.62 40.02 -19.74
CA ILE A 339 -9.19 41.08 -18.89
C ILE A 339 -9.62 40.42 -17.56
N SER A 340 -8.80 40.67 -16.53
CA SER A 340 -9.15 41.06 -15.16
C SER A 340 -10.53 40.71 -14.56
N GLY A 341 -10.50 40.16 -13.33
CA GLY A 341 -11.47 40.48 -12.28
C GLY A 341 -12.78 39.66 -12.25
N PRO A 342 -13.50 39.67 -11.11
CA PRO A 342 -14.31 38.55 -10.63
C PRO A 342 -15.74 38.58 -11.18
N LEU A 343 -16.15 37.49 -11.84
CA LEU A 343 -17.56 37.21 -12.12
C LEU A 343 -17.84 35.71 -11.94
N LEU A 344 -18.09 35.33 -10.70
CA LEU A 344 -18.75 34.07 -10.35
C LEU A 344 -19.64 34.29 -9.12
N GLU A 345 -20.48 35.33 -9.20
CA GLU A 345 -21.72 35.37 -8.43
C GLU A 345 -22.85 34.88 -9.34
N ASN A 346 -23.70 34.02 -8.77
CA ASN A 346 -24.93 33.45 -9.33
C ASN A 346 -24.79 32.16 -10.16
N ALA A 347 -24.41 31.08 -9.47
CA ALA A 347 -24.97 29.75 -9.75
C ALA A 347 -25.22 29.00 -8.42
N ASN A 348 -26.39 29.25 -7.83
CA ASN A 348 -27.13 28.38 -6.92
C ASN A 348 -26.34 27.61 -5.84
N MET A 349 -26.28 28.25 -4.67
CA MET A 349 -26.14 27.65 -3.35
C MET A 349 -27.29 26.65 -3.07
N SER A 350 -27.15 25.40 -3.52
CA SER A 350 -27.90 24.24 -2.97
C SER A 350 -27.36 22.92 -3.54
N ASN A 351 -26.26 22.44 -2.93
CA ASN A 351 -25.81 21.03 -2.78
C ASN A 351 -24.28 20.94 -2.82
N GLU A 352 -23.61 21.48 -1.79
CA GLU A 352 -22.14 21.39 -1.64
C GLU A 352 -21.63 19.99 -1.28
N LYS A 353 -22.51 19.00 -1.00
CA LYS A 353 -22.08 17.68 -0.51
C LYS A 353 -21.94 16.58 -1.56
N ASN A 354 -22.46 16.75 -2.78
CA ASN A 354 -22.50 15.69 -3.81
C ASN A 354 -22.06 16.18 -5.20
N ARG A 355 -20.93 16.90 -5.30
CA ARG A 355 -20.30 17.16 -6.60
C ARG A 355 -19.23 16.11 -6.90
N ILE A 356 -19.34 15.52 -8.09
CA ILE A 356 -18.46 14.48 -8.63
C ILE A 356 -17.03 15.00 -8.59
N LYS A 357 -16.17 14.39 -7.77
CA LYS A 357 -14.76 14.76 -7.70
C LYS A 357 -14.09 14.39 -9.02
N ASP A 358 -13.35 15.33 -9.60
CA ASP A 358 -12.63 15.08 -10.83
C ASP A 358 -11.49 14.07 -10.61
N PRO A 359 -11.44 12.96 -11.38
CA PRO A 359 -10.46 11.89 -11.15
C PRO A 359 -9.03 12.40 -11.30
N LEU A 360 -8.81 13.39 -12.17
CA LEU A 360 -7.52 14.03 -12.36
C LEU A 360 -7.07 14.74 -11.08
N PHE A 361 -7.90 15.63 -10.53
CA PHE A 361 -7.56 16.35 -9.30
C PHE A 361 -7.40 15.40 -8.12
N GLN A 362 -8.22 14.35 -8.03
CA GLN A 362 -8.10 13.38 -6.97
C GLN A 362 -6.81 12.54 -7.09
N ALA A 363 -6.44 12.12 -8.29
CA ALA A 363 -5.18 11.42 -8.56
C ALA A 363 -3.98 12.31 -8.25
N THR A 364 -4.06 13.60 -8.57
CA THR A 364 -3.04 14.60 -8.20
C THR A 364 -2.93 14.73 -6.69
N LYS A 365 -4.04 14.92 -5.95
CA LYS A 365 -4.04 15.04 -4.48
C LYS A 365 -3.42 13.81 -3.80
N LEU A 366 -3.67 12.62 -4.36
CA LEU A 366 -3.18 11.34 -3.84
C LEU A 366 -1.79 10.92 -4.35
N GLY A 367 -1.24 11.61 -5.35
CA GLY A 367 0.10 11.32 -5.90
C GLY A 367 0.16 10.12 -6.85
N ILE A 368 -0.95 9.76 -7.51
CA ILE A 368 -1.00 8.63 -8.44
C ILE A 368 -0.52 9.09 -9.82
N VAL A 369 0.80 9.09 -10.01
CA VAL A 369 1.46 9.62 -11.21
C VAL A 369 1.03 8.88 -12.47
N GLU A 370 0.81 7.57 -12.40
CA GLU A 370 0.46 6.76 -13.55
C GLU A 370 -0.89 7.19 -14.15
N VAL A 371 -1.88 7.49 -13.31
CA VAL A 371 -3.19 7.97 -13.75
C VAL A 371 -3.10 9.40 -14.27
N VAL A 372 -2.41 10.29 -13.55
CA VAL A 372 -2.21 11.69 -13.99
C VAL A 372 -1.50 11.74 -15.35
N ALA A 373 -0.46 10.92 -15.53
CA ALA A 373 0.29 10.82 -16.76
C ALA A 373 -0.58 10.35 -17.92
N ASN A 374 -1.33 9.26 -17.74
CA ASN A 374 -2.20 8.73 -18.79
C ASN A 374 -3.30 9.73 -19.19
N ILE A 375 -3.89 10.45 -18.23
CA ILE A 375 -4.92 11.47 -18.53
C ILE A 375 -4.31 12.63 -19.32
N LEU A 376 -3.17 13.17 -18.90
CA LEU A 376 -2.54 14.33 -19.54
C LEU A 376 -1.89 13.99 -20.90
N GLU A 377 -1.45 12.76 -21.10
CA GLU A 377 -0.94 12.28 -22.40
C GLU A 377 -2.07 12.09 -23.42
N ASP A 378 -3.18 11.47 -23.03
CA ASP A 378 -4.33 11.29 -23.92
C ASP A 378 -5.14 12.60 -24.11
N PHE A 379 -5.17 13.48 -23.11
CA PHE A 379 -5.93 14.74 -23.10
C PHE A 379 -5.10 15.94 -22.58
N PRO A 380 -4.23 16.54 -23.41
CA PRO A 380 -3.37 17.65 -22.98
C PRO A 380 -4.15 18.91 -22.56
N GLY A 381 -5.36 19.13 -23.07
CA GLY A 381 -6.24 20.24 -22.68
C GLY A 381 -6.72 20.18 -21.22
N ALA A 382 -6.67 18.99 -20.59
CA ALA A 382 -7.04 18.80 -19.19
C ALA A 382 -6.15 19.59 -18.21
N ILE A 383 -4.97 20.06 -18.66
CA ILE A 383 -4.05 20.83 -17.83
C ILE A 383 -4.60 22.20 -17.38
N ALA A 384 -5.51 22.78 -18.18
CA ALA A 384 -6.12 24.08 -17.92
C ALA A 384 -7.35 23.99 -16.99
N MET A 385 -7.74 22.78 -16.57
CA MET A 385 -8.87 22.62 -15.65
C MET A 385 -8.51 23.14 -14.26
N LEU A 386 -9.46 23.85 -13.65
CA LEU A 386 -9.35 24.39 -12.30
C LEU A 386 -10.32 23.68 -11.35
N ASP A 387 -9.86 23.38 -10.14
CA ASP A 387 -10.69 22.87 -9.04
C ASP A 387 -11.65 23.97 -8.54
N GLU A 388 -12.58 23.62 -7.63
CA GLU A 388 -13.58 24.53 -7.05
C GLU A 388 -12.98 25.77 -6.36
N ASN A 389 -11.72 25.67 -5.94
CA ASN A 389 -10.95 26.75 -5.34
C ASN A 389 -10.10 27.55 -6.34
N CYS A 390 -10.38 27.42 -7.64
CA CYS A 390 -9.56 27.94 -8.74
C CYS A 390 -8.11 27.42 -8.73
N LYS A 391 -7.90 26.20 -8.24
CA LYS A 391 -6.56 25.58 -8.17
C LYS A 391 -6.32 24.73 -9.40
N ASN A 392 -5.25 25.01 -10.13
CA ASN A 392 -4.78 24.12 -11.19
C ASN A 392 -4.09 22.86 -10.62
N ILE A 393 -3.70 21.94 -11.51
CA ILE A 393 -3.01 20.69 -11.15
C ILE A 393 -1.71 20.95 -10.37
N LEU A 394 -0.97 22.02 -10.73
CA LEU A 394 0.27 22.39 -10.05
C LEU A 394 0.01 22.83 -8.61
N HIS A 395 -0.99 23.67 -8.37
CA HIS A 395 -1.39 24.09 -7.02
C HIS A 395 -1.73 22.88 -6.15
N LEU A 396 -2.50 21.91 -6.68
CA LEU A 396 -2.87 20.70 -5.96
C LEU A 396 -1.67 19.78 -5.68
N ALA A 397 -0.79 19.59 -6.66
CA ALA A 397 0.42 18.80 -6.49
C ALA A 397 1.33 19.41 -5.41
N VAL A 398 1.44 20.75 -5.39
CA VAL A 398 2.28 21.48 -4.44
C VAL A 398 1.70 21.49 -3.04
N GLU A 399 0.41 21.76 -2.90
CA GLU A 399 -0.30 21.74 -1.61
C GLU A 399 -0.20 20.38 -0.92
N HIS A 400 -0.28 19.29 -1.68
CA HIS A 400 -0.21 17.92 -1.16
C HIS A 400 1.19 17.30 -1.18
N ARG A 401 2.26 18.07 -1.48
CA ARG A 401 3.67 17.59 -1.51
C ARG A 401 3.89 16.39 -2.45
N GLN A 402 3.25 16.42 -3.61
CA GLN A 402 3.29 15.37 -4.61
C GLN A 402 4.42 15.59 -5.62
N PHE A 403 5.65 15.44 -5.13
CA PHE A 403 6.89 15.64 -5.90
C PHE A 403 6.93 14.86 -7.22
N GLU A 404 6.46 13.62 -7.25
CA GLU A 404 6.54 12.81 -8.48
C GLU A 404 5.63 13.34 -9.60
N VAL A 405 4.48 13.91 -9.23
CA VAL A 405 3.57 14.57 -10.18
C VAL A 405 4.23 15.83 -10.73
N PHE A 406 4.88 16.61 -9.86
CA PHE A 406 5.64 17.80 -10.27
C PHE A 406 6.81 17.44 -11.21
N GLU A 407 7.61 16.44 -10.87
CA GLU A 407 8.72 15.95 -11.70
C GLU A 407 8.23 15.38 -13.04
N PHE A 408 7.09 14.69 -13.06
CA PHE A 408 6.45 14.26 -14.30
C PHE A 408 6.07 15.45 -15.18
N MET A 409 5.43 16.48 -14.61
CA MET A 409 5.06 17.69 -15.34
C MET A 409 6.30 18.39 -15.94
N LYS A 410 7.38 18.44 -15.17
CA LYS A 410 8.67 19.00 -15.59
C LYS A 410 9.32 18.18 -16.72
N THR A 411 9.28 16.86 -16.62
CA THR A 411 9.85 15.95 -17.64
C THR A 411 9.16 16.11 -19.00
N LYS A 412 7.83 16.32 -18.99
CA LYS A 412 7.03 16.46 -20.21
C LYS A 412 6.99 17.89 -20.77
N LYS A 413 7.71 18.84 -20.17
CA LYS A 413 7.80 20.25 -20.60
C LYS A 413 6.43 20.93 -20.75
N PHE A 414 5.49 20.61 -19.87
CA PHE A 414 4.23 21.36 -19.80
C PHE A 414 4.52 22.84 -19.46
N PRO A 415 3.61 23.78 -19.80
CA PRO A 415 3.81 25.22 -19.56
C PRO A 415 3.69 25.59 -18.07
N ILE A 416 4.59 25.04 -17.26
CA ILE A 416 4.68 25.28 -15.81
C ILE A 416 4.81 26.77 -15.52
N ALA A 417 5.59 27.49 -16.35
CA ALA A 417 5.78 28.94 -16.21
C ALA A 417 4.46 29.73 -16.24
N THR A 418 3.49 29.31 -17.06
CA THR A 418 2.16 29.95 -17.12
C THR A 418 1.31 29.55 -15.91
N MET A 419 1.35 28.28 -15.52
CA MET A 419 0.58 27.73 -14.39
C MET A 419 1.02 28.27 -13.02
N VAL A 420 2.29 28.67 -12.89
CA VAL A 420 2.85 29.25 -11.65
C VAL A 420 2.30 30.67 -11.39
N LEU A 421 1.92 31.39 -12.44
CA LEU A 421 1.36 32.75 -12.34
C LEU A 421 -0.11 32.76 -11.91
N GLU A 422 -0.81 31.65 -12.13
CA GLU A 422 -2.22 31.52 -11.74
C GLU A 422 -2.34 31.59 -10.21
N VAL A 423 -3.47 32.12 -9.74
CA VAL A 423 -3.77 32.28 -8.31
C VAL A 423 -5.03 31.52 -7.96
N ASP A 424 -5.05 30.94 -6.76
CA ASP A 424 -6.26 30.35 -6.19
C ASP A 424 -7.26 31.43 -5.74
N LYS A 425 -8.44 31.00 -5.25
CA LYS A 425 -9.49 31.89 -4.70
C LYS A 425 -9.00 32.85 -3.61
N ASN A 426 -7.91 32.49 -2.90
CA ASN A 426 -7.32 33.29 -1.83
C ASN A 426 -6.15 34.17 -2.31
N GLY A 427 -5.91 34.24 -3.62
CA GLY A 427 -4.79 34.96 -4.21
C GLY A 427 -3.44 34.27 -4.01
N ASN A 428 -3.41 33.01 -3.57
CA ASN A 428 -2.17 32.26 -3.39
C ASN A 428 -1.71 31.70 -4.74
N THR A 429 -0.46 31.95 -5.09
CA THR A 429 0.24 31.21 -6.14
C THR A 429 0.71 29.84 -5.65
N ALA A 430 1.17 28.99 -6.56
CA ALA A 430 1.82 27.73 -6.21
C ALA A 430 2.97 27.91 -5.19
N LEU A 431 3.72 29.02 -5.27
CA LEU A 431 4.78 29.33 -4.31
C LEU A 431 4.26 29.58 -2.88
N HIS A 432 3.10 30.23 -2.73
CA HIS A 432 2.46 30.40 -1.42
C HIS A 432 1.96 29.07 -0.84
N LEU A 433 1.48 28.15 -1.69
CA LEU A 433 1.06 26.82 -1.25
C LEU A 433 2.26 25.94 -0.88
N ALA A 434 3.40 26.09 -1.56
CA ALA A 434 4.66 25.46 -1.18
C ALA A 434 5.14 25.97 0.19
N ALA A 435 4.94 27.27 0.45
CA ALA A 435 5.35 27.90 1.70
C ALA A 435 4.54 27.48 2.93
N LYS A 436 3.31 26.99 2.75
CA LYS A 436 2.43 26.60 3.85
C LYS A 436 2.79 25.20 4.34
N LEU A 437 3.18 25.07 5.60
CA LEU A 437 3.33 23.75 6.24
C LEU A 437 1.97 23.03 6.27
N GLY A 438 1.89 21.85 5.66
CA GLY A 438 0.68 21.02 5.65
C GLY A 438 0.47 20.29 6.99
N ASP A 439 -0.78 19.94 7.31
CA ASP A 439 -1.12 19.17 8.52
C ASP A 439 -0.57 17.73 8.49
N HIS A 440 -0.22 17.25 7.29
CA HIS A 440 0.30 15.92 7.08
C HIS A 440 1.83 15.97 7.06
N ARG A 441 2.47 15.43 8.10
CA ARG A 441 3.90 15.08 8.01
C ARG A 441 4.05 14.15 6.81
N PRO A 442 4.94 14.45 5.83
CA PRO A 442 5.19 13.50 4.76
C PRO A 442 5.55 12.17 5.43
N LYS A 443 4.89 11.08 5.05
CA LYS A 443 5.06 9.75 5.68
C LYS A 443 6.52 9.29 5.73
N ASN A 444 7.40 9.97 4.98
CA ASN A 444 8.73 9.53 4.61
C ASN A 444 9.86 10.32 5.28
N VAL A 445 9.56 11.06 6.36
CA VAL A 445 10.57 11.88 7.03
C VAL A 445 10.82 11.37 8.46
N ALA A 446 12.00 10.79 8.67
CA ALA A 446 12.38 10.15 9.93
C ALA A 446 12.55 11.15 11.10
N GLY A 447 13.12 12.34 10.86
CA GLY A 447 13.43 13.31 11.91
C GLY A 447 12.98 14.75 11.64
N VAL A 448 13.23 15.63 12.61
CA VAL A 448 12.76 17.02 12.59
C VAL A 448 13.60 17.88 11.64
N ILE A 449 14.92 17.66 11.61
CA ILE A 449 15.83 18.35 10.67
C ILE A 449 15.49 17.95 9.25
N GLU A 450 15.33 16.65 9.00
CA GLU A 450 15.01 16.14 7.68
C GLU A 450 13.70 16.75 7.18
N GLN A 451 12.71 16.95 8.06
CA GLN A 451 11.46 17.60 7.70
C GLN A 451 11.68 19.05 7.28
N MET A 452 12.41 19.79 8.10
CA MET A 452 12.75 21.18 7.79
C MET A 452 13.52 21.29 6.48
N SER A 453 14.51 20.43 6.27
CA SER A 453 15.31 20.39 5.04
C SER A 453 14.47 20.06 3.81
N TRP A 454 13.56 19.09 3.89
CA TRP A 454 12.65 18.76 2.78
C TRP A 454 11.66 19.89 2.46
N GLU A 455 11.12 20.58 3.46
CA GLU A 455 10.24 21.74 3.24
C GLU A 455 10.99 22.91 2.61
N VAL A 456 12.22 23.21 3.06
CA VAL A 456 13.08 24.23 2.45
C VAL A 456 13.43 23.86 1.01
N LEU A 457 13.88 22.61 0.76
CA LEU A 457 14.18 22.12 -0.58
C LEU A 457 12.97 22.24 -1.50
N PHE A 458 11.79 21.86 -1.02
CA PHE A 458 10.58 21.95 -1.82
C PHE A 458 10.21 23.39 -2.16
N PHE A 459 10.29 24.29 -1.18
CA PHE A 459 10.02 25.70 -1.39
C PHE A 459 11.01 26.31 -2.40
N GLN A 460 12.31 26.04 -2.26
CA GLN A 460 13.33 26.50 -3.19
C GLN A 460 13.14 25.91 -4.59
N LEU A 461 12.79 24.62 -4.69
CA LEU A 461 12.53 23.96 -5.98
C LEU A 461 11.40 24.66 -6.75
N ILE A 462 10.28 24.96 -6.08
CA ILE A 462 9.18 25.70 -6.73
C ILE A 462 9.60 27.13 -7.04
N LYS A 463 10.35 27.79 -6.16
CA LYS A 463 10.88 29.15 -6.35
C LYS A 463 11.78 29.24 -7.59
N ASP A 464 12.69 28.29 -7.79
CA ASP A 464 13.61 28.24 -8.93
C ASP A 464 12.89 28.06 -10.28
N HIS A 465 11.73 27.40 -10.28
CA HIS A 465 10.90 27.22 -11.47
C HIS A 465 9.83 28.32 -11.62
N SER A 466 9.79 29.27 -10.69
CA SER A 466 8.87 30.40 -10.70
C SER A 466 9.53 31.65 -11.29
N MET A 467 8.73 32.51 -11.91
CA MET A 467 9.23 33.78 -12.42
C MET A 467 9.53 34.73 -11.24
N PRO A 468 10.57 35.60 -11.33
CA PRO A 468 10.93 36.52 -10.24
C PRO A 468 9.79 37.45 -9.79
N GLN A 469 8.83 37.73 -10.68
CA GLN A 469 7.64 38.53 -10.39
C GLN A 469 6.75 37.90 -9.31
N VAL A 470 6.76 36.57 -9.17
CA VAL A 470 5.94 35.84 -8.19
C VAL A 470 6.50 35.96 -6.77
N PHE A 471 7.78 36.33 -6.62
CA PHE A 471 8.43 36.41 -5.31
C PHE A 471 7.90 37.58 -4.47
N SER A 472 7.54 38.69 -5.12
CA SER A 472 6.96 39.86 -4.47
C SER A 472 5.43 39.88 -4.51
N GLN A 473 4.80 38.89 -5.13
CA GLN A 473 3.35 38.79 -5.18
C GLN A 473 2.80 38.50 -3.79
N GLN A 474 1.74 39.22 -3.43
CA GLN A 474 1.05 39.06 -2.16
C GLN A 474 -0.28 38.36 -2.37
N ASN A 475 -0.66 37.50 -1.43
CA ASN A 475 -1.99 36.91 -1.39
C ASN A 475 -3.04 37.92 -0.89
N ASN A 476 -4.31 37.49 -0.79
CA ASN A 476 -5.41 38.36 -0.31
C ASN A 476 -5.21 38.85 1.15
N LYS A 477 -4.26 38.29 1.90
CA LYS A 477 -3.88 38.73 3.26
C LYS A 477 -2.70 39.72 3.25
N GLY A 478 -2.21 40.13 2.08
CA GLY A 478 -1.06 41.03 1.94
C GLY A 478 0.28 40.38 2.27
N GLN A 479 0.36 39.04 2.33
CA GLN A 479 1.58 38.33 2.71
C GLN A 479 2.31 37.80 1.48
N THR A 480 3.63 37.88 1.49
CA THR A 480 4.49 37.21 0.49
C THR A 480 4.67 35.73 0.81
N ALA A 481 5.06 34.92 -0.17
CA ALA A 481 5.29 33.49 0.05
C ALA A 481 6.40 33.23 1.09
N GLU A 482 7.44 34.07 1.15
CA GLU A 482 8.50 33.94 2.16
C GLU A 482 8.00 34.22 3.58
N GLU A 483 7.17 35.25 3.76
CA GLU A 483 6.55 35.54 5.06
C GLU A 483 5.62 34.42 5.52
N VAL A 484 4.90 33.78 4.58
CA VAL A 484 4.07 32.61 4.88
C VAL A 484 4.94 31.44 5.32
N PHE A 485 6.08 31.21 4.68
CA PHE A 485 7.03 30.15 5.07
C PHE A 485 7.54 30.39 6.49
N ASP A 486 8.07 31.58 6.77
CA ASP A 486 8.66 31.93 8.06
C ASP A 486 7.64 31.86 9.20
N LYS A 487 6.39 32.26 8.94
CA LYS A 487 5.30 32.20 9.93
C LYS A 487 4.85 30.77 10.22
N THR A 488 4.66 29.95 9.18
CA THR A 488 4.11 28.58 9.34
C THR A 488 5.15 27.59 9.87
N HIS A 489 6.43 27.77 9.53
CA HIS A 489 7.51 26.87 9.93
C HIS A 489 8.22 27.28 11.23
N LYS A 490 7.84 28.38 11.87
CA LYS A 490 8.48 28.88 13.11
C LYS A 490 8.60 27.82 14.22
N ASN A 491 7.55 27.04 14.45
CA ASN A 491 7.58 25.98 15.46
C ASN A 491 8.52 24.84 15.05
N LEU A 492 8.44 24.40 13.79
CA LEU A 492 9.31 23.34 13.26
C LEU A 492 10.79 23.74 13.33
N LEU A 493 11.11 25.00 13.01
CA LEU A 493 12.46 25.54 13.10
C LEU A 493 12.99 25.52 14.54
N GLY A 494 12.16 25.93 15.52
CA GLY A 494 12.53 25.85 16.94
C GLY A 494 12.75 24.41 17.43
N MET A 495 11.92 23.47 16.98
CA MET A 495 12.11 22.04 17.28
C MET A 495 13.39 21.49 16.63
N ALA A 496 13.67 21.86 15.37
CA ALA A 496 14.86 21.44 14.64
C ALA A 496 16.14 21.98 15.28
N GLU A 497 16.15 23.25 15.70
CA GLU A 497 17.26 23.87 16.43
C GLU A 497 17.55 23.10 17.73
N LYS A 498 16.53 22.88 18.56
CA LYS A 498 16.69 22.16 19.83
C LYS A 498 17.23 20.75 19.60
N TRP A 499 16.62 20.00 18.69
CA TRP A 499 17.03 18.64 18.37
C TRP A 499 18.47 18.58 17.83
N THR A 500 18.86 19.55 17.00
CA THR A 500 20.24 19.63 16.48
C THR A 500 21.23 19.89 17.60
N LYS A 501 20.93 20.84 18.50
CA LYS A 501 21.83 21.18 19.62
C LYS A 501 22.02 20.01 20.57
N GLU A 502 20.94 19.29 20.90
CA GLU A 502 20.99 18.09 21.72
C GLU A 502 21.80 16.98 21.04
N THR A 503 21.50 16.69 19.77
CA THR A 503 22.18 15.63 19.00
C THR A 503 23.68 15.93 18.82
N THR A 504 24.03 17.15 18.44
CA THR A 504 25.44 17.56 18.30
C THR A 504 26.18 17.49 19.62
N ASN A 505 25.54 17.86 20.74
CA ASN A 505 26.13 17.70 22.07
C ASN A 505 26.41 16.24 22.42
N THR A 506 25.45 15.35 22.16
CA THR A 506 25.67 13.91 22.38
C THR A 506 26.79 13.36 21.49
N LEU A 507 26.87 13.79 20.22
CA LEU A 507 27.93 13.35 19.30
C LEU A 507 29.31 13.85 19.75
N MET A 508 29.40 15.09 20.25
CA MET A 508 30.64 15.63 20.81
C MET A 508 31.12 14.78 22.00
N ILE A 509 30.22 14.47 22.96
CA ILE A 509 30.56 13.65 24.14
C ILE A 509 31.04 12.26 23.71
N ILE A 510 30.31 11.58 22.83
CA ILE A 510 30.68 10.23 22.34
C ILE A 510 32.03 10.27 21.63
N SER A 511 32.26 11.28 20.78
CA SER A 511 33.52 11.44 20.05
C SER A 511 34.71 11.64 21.00
N VAL A 512 34.54 12.40 22.08
CA VAL A 512 35.60 12.59 23.08
C VAL A 512 35.87 11.28 23.82
N LEU A 513 34.84 10.54 24.22
CA LEU A 513 35.00 9.24 24.90
C LEU A 513 35.76 8.23 24.03
N ILE A 514 35.39 8.10 22.75
CA ILE A 514 36.10 7.20 21.81
C ILE A 514 37.54 7.67 21.59
N ALA A 515 37.77 8.99 21.48
CA ALA A 515 39.12 9.52 21.37
C ALA A 515 39.96 9.20 22.62
N THR A 516 39.41 9.32 23.83
CA THR A 516 40.12 8.96 25.07
C THR A 516 40.53 7.49 25.07
N ILE A 517 39.61 6.57 24.72
CA ILE A 517 39.89 5.14 24.64
C ILE A 517 41.04 4.86 23.64
N ASN A 518 40.98 5.46 22.46
CA ASN A 518 42.02 5.29 21.44
C ASN A 518 43.36 5.89 21.85
N VAL A 519 43.38 7.07 22.48
CA VAL A 519 44.63 7.67 23.00
C VAL A 519 45.24 6.79 24.08
N THR A 520 44.44 6.25 25.00
CA THR A 520 44.92 5.28 26.00
C THR A 520 45.54 4.07 25.31
N GLY A 521 44.85 3.47 24.33
CA GLY A 521 45.37 2.35 23.54
C GLY A 521 46.67 2.64 22.78
N ALA A 522 46.94 3.90 22.42
CA ALA A 522 48.20 4.32 21.78
C ALA A 522 49.42 4.17 22.69
N PHE A 523 49.22 4.42 23.98
CA PHE A 523 50.29 4.46 24.99
C PHE A 523 50.30 3.22 25.89
N THR A 524 49.22 2.43 25.91
CA THR A 524 49.16 1.12 26.57
C THR A 524 49.25 0.01 25.54
N ILE A 525 50.43 -0.12 24.92
CA ILE A 525 50.65 -1.03 23.79
C ILE A 525 50.53 -2.51 24.22
N PRO A 526 49.81 -3.36 23.47
CA PRO A 526 49.76 -4.80 23.69
C PRO A 526 51.17 -5.43 23.65
N GLY A 527 51.50 -6.25 24.66
CA GLY A 527 52.84 -6.82 24.84
C GLY A 527 53.84 -5.90 25.55
N GLY A 528 53.53 -4.62 25.75
CA GLY A 528 54.34 -3.70 26.54
C GLY A 528 55.63 -3.22 25.87
N TYR A 529 56.53 -2.67 26.69
CA TYR A 529 57.80 -2.06 26.26
C TYR A 529 58.98 -2.91 26.69
N ASN A 530 60.01 -2.98 25.84
CA ASN A 530 61.27 -3.58 26.20
C ASN A 530 61.98 -2.70 27.25
N GLN A 531 62.34 -3.29 28.40
CA GLN A 531 62.89 -2.57 29.56
C GLN A 531 64.25 -1.91 29.26
N ASP A 532 65.03 -2.47 28.32
CA ASP A 532 66.38 -1.98 28.03
C ASP A 532 66.40 -0.84 26.99
N SER A 533 65.44 -0.85 26.06
CA SER A 533 65.44 0.06 24.92
C SER A 533 64.28 1.05 24.91
N GLY A 534 63.24 0.81 25.70
CA GLY A 534 62.03 1.63 25.75
C GLY A 534 61.12 1.49 24.52
N TYR A 535 61.50 0.69 23.52
CA TYR A 535 60.69 0.45 22.33
C TYR A 535 59.65 -0.66 22.55
N PRO A 536 58.50 -0.62 21.84
CA PRO A 536 57.51 -1.69 21.88
C PRO A 536 58.10 -3.05 21.51
N ILE A 537 57.72 -4.11 22.24
CA ILE A 537 58.28 -5.46 22.03
C ILE A 537 57.99 -5.98 20.60
N HIS A 538 56.79 -5.71 20.08
CA HIS A 538 56.35 -6.18 18.76
C HIS A 538 56.57 -5.15 17.63
N LEU A 539 57.47 -4.17 17.78
CA LEU A 539 57.66 -3.06 16.83
C LEU A 539 57.84 -3.52 15.37
N ASN A 540 58.57 -4.61 15.14
CA ASN A 540 58.87 -5.13 13.80
C ASN A 540 57.78 -6.06 13.24
N ASN A 541 56.71 -6.33 13.99
CA ASN A 541 55.62 -7.17 13.51
C ASN A 541 54.65 -6.35 12.62
N VAL A 542 54.20 -6.96 11.52
CA VAL A 542 53.18 -6.39 10.63
C VAL A 542 51.88 -6.15 11.41
N ASP A 543 51.54 -7.07 12.32
CA ASP A 543 50.35 -6.97 13.16
C ASP A 543 50.35 -5.73 14.06
N PHE A 544 51.52 -5.32 14.54
CA PHE A 544 51.69 -4.13 15.36
C PHE A 544 51.53 -2.86 14.52
N SER A 545 52.08 -2.86 13.30
CA SER A 545 51.89 -1.77 12.35
C SER A 545 50.42 -1.57 11.99
N LEU A 546 49.68 -2.67 11.75
CA LEU A 546 48.24 -2.64 11.49
C LEU A 546 47.44 -2.08 12.67
N PHE A 547 47.76 -2.50 13.90
CA PHE A 547 47.16 -1.98 15.12
C PHE A 547 47.29 -0.45 15.22
N MET A 548 48.51 0.07 15.01
CA MET A 548 48.77 1.51 15.07
C MET A 548 48.06 2.29 13.95
N VAL A 549 47.99 1.74 12.73
CA VAL A 549 47.25 2.37 11.62
C VAL A 549 45.76 2.49 11.94
N TYR A 550 45.12 1.43 12.45
CA TYR A 550 43.71 1.48 12.84
C TYR A 550 43.47 2.49 13.97
N LEU A 551 44.36 2.55 14.94
CA LEU A 551 44.24 3.48 16.06
C LEU A 551 44.37 4.96 15.63
N VAL A 552 45.36 5.28 14.80
CA VAL A 552 45.57 6.65 14.29
C VAL A 552 44.43 7.07 13.38
N THR A 553 43.96 6.19 12.49
CA THR A 553 42.81 6.48 11.62
C THR A 553 41.54 6.72 12.43
N ALA A 554 41.28 5.92 13.48
CA ALA A 554 40.15 6.13 14.39
C ALA A 554 40.18 7.52 15.06
N LEU A 555 41.37 7.98 15.48
CA LEU A 555 41.56 9.31 16.08
C LEU A 555 41.32 10.45 15.09
N ILE A 556 41.79 10.33 13.85
CA ILE A 556 41.52 11.32 12.80
C ILE A 556 40.01 11.49 12.59
N PHE A 557 39.27 10.38 12.51
CA PHE A 557 37.82 10.41 12.37
C PHE A 557 37.10 10.97 13.62
N CYS A 558 37.61 10.76 14.83
CA CYS A 558 37.11 11.44 16.03
C CYS A 558 37.26 12.96 15.92
N ILE A 559 38.43 13.44 15.52
CA ILE A 559 38.68 14.89 15.40
C ILE A 559 37.74 15.51 14.35
N LEU A 560 37.55 14.82 13.21
CA LEU A 560 36.58 15.23 12.19
C LEU A 560 35.15 15.28 12.74
N THR A 561 34.74 14.27 13.52
CA THR A 561 33.42 14.22 14.16
C THR A 561 33.21 15.39 15.12
N LEU A 562 34.20 15.67 15.96
CA LEU A 562 34.17 16.76 16.93
C LEU A 562 34.07 18.11 16.22
N GLY A 563 34.92 18.37 15.23
CA GLY A 563 34.90 19.61 14.46
C GLY A 563 33.59 19.84 13.70
N ALA A 564 33.06 18.80 13.05
CA ALA A 564 31.78 18.87 12.35
C ALA A 564 30.60 19.11 13.33
N SER A 565 30.62 18.46 14.50
CA SER A 565 29.58 18.62 15.52
C SER A 565 29.60 20.01 16.16
N ILE A 566 30.78 20.57 16.45
CA ILE A 566 30.92 21.95 16.93
C ILE A 566 30.42 22.93 15.87
N SER A 567 30.79 22.73 14.61
CA SER A 567 30.34 23.58 13.49
C SER A 567 28.82 23.54 13.30
N ALA A 568 28.19 22.39 13.51
CA ALA A 568 26.73 22.25 13.50
C ALA A 568 26.09 22.92 14.72
N HIS A 569 26.68 22.75 15.91
CA HIS A 569 26.16 23.32 17.16
C HIS A 569 26.13 24.85 17.16
N LEU A 570 27.15 25.47 16.57
CA LEU A 570 27.31 26.93 16.47
C LEU A 570 26.63 27.55 15.22
N SER A 571 25.84 26.77 14.48
CA SER A 571 25.13 27.30 13.29
C SER A 571 24.06 28.31 13.70
N ARG A 572 23.66 29.19 12.76
CA ARG A 572 22.69 30.27 13.04
C ARG A 572 21.25 29.78 13.05
N PHE A 573 20.99 28.60 12.49
CA PHE A 573 19.66 27.97 12.38
C PHE A 573 18.65 28.84 11.60
N GLN A 574 19.13 29.56 10.60
CA GLN A 574 18.26 30.23 9.63
C GLN A 574 17.73 29.24 8.59
N LYS A 575 16.63 29.57 7.90
CA LYS A 575 16.02 28.70 6.88
C LYS A 575 17.03 28.20 5.83
N ASP A 576 17.94 29.07 5.39
CA ASP A 576 18.94 28.74 4.38
C ASP A 576 20.02 27.77 4.89
N ASP A 577 20.29 27.77 6.21
CA ASP A 577 21.24 26.81 6.80
C ASP A 577 20.73 25.37 6.67
N PHE A 578 19.41 25.15 6.73
CA PHE A 578 18.77 23.85 6.60
C PHE A 578 18.78 23.29 5.17
N TYR A 579 19.12 24.12 4.17
CA TYR A 579 19.15 23.70 2.77
C TYR A 579 20.35 22.79 2.47
N ILE A 580 21.58 23.24 2.73
CA ILE A 580 22.82 22.47 2.42
C ILE A 580 23.75 22.37 3.62
N SER A 581 24.01 23.50 4.27
CA SER A 581 25.05 23.64 5.29
C SER A 581 24.85 22.68 6.46
N LEU A 582 23.68 22.70 7.09
CA LEU A 582 23.41 21.94 8.30
C LEU A 582 23.27 20.41 8.04
N PRO A 583 22.49 19.96 7.03
CA PRO A 583 22.42 18.52 6.70
C PRO A 583 23.79 17.92 6.38
N LEU A 584 24.64 18.64 5.64
CA LEU A 584 25.97 18.17 5.28
C LEU A 584 26.89 18.04 6.50
N LYS A 585 26.91 19.04 7.40
CA LYS A 585 27.71 18.99 8.64
C LYS A 585 27.30 17.81 9.53
N ILE A 586 25.99 17.60 9.70
CA ILE A 586 25.47 16.48 10.51
C ILE A 586 25.77 15.13 9.86
N LEU A 587 25.67 15.05 8.53
CA LEU A 587 26.05 13.85 7.81
C LEU A 587 27.53 13.53 8.03
N ILE A 588 28.41 14.48 7.78
CA ILE A 588 29.87 14.32 8.00
C ILE A 588 30.15 13.85 9.43
N ALA A 589 29.54 14.47 10.44
CA ALA A 589 29.73 14.07 11.83
C ALA A 589 29.28 12.63 12.11
N LYS A 590 28.09 12.23 11.62
CA LYS A 590 27.56 10.87 11.80
C LYS A 590 28.41 9.82 11.09
N THR A 591 28.87 10.12 9.87
CA THR A 591 29.67 9.17 9.07
C THR A 591 31.08 9.01 9.60
N SER A 592 31.75 10.11 9.97
CA SER A 592 33.06 10.03 10.61
C SER A 592 33.00 9.30 11.95
N LEU A 593 31.93 9.48 12.75
CA LEU A 593 31.78 8.77 14.01
C LEU A 593 31.68 7.25 13.79
N PHE A 594 30.91 6.83 12.78
CA PHE A 594 30.78 5.42 12.43
C PHE A 594 32.13 4.80 12.04
N TYR A 595 32.89 5.47 11.16
CA TYR A 595 34.23 5.00 10.78
C TYR A 595 35.18 4.95 11.98
N SER A 596 35.13 5.95 12.87
CA SER A 596 35.93 5.94 14.09
C SER A 596 35.65 4.71 14.96
N LEU A 597 34.37 4.41 15.20
CA LEU A 597 33.95 3.23 15.97
C LEU A 597 34.44 1.94 15.32
N VAL A 598 34.30 1.82 14.00
CA VAL A 598 34.78 0.68 13.20
C VAL A 598 36.28 0.46 13.40
N PHE A 599 37.10 1.50 13.24
CA PHE A 599 38.55 1.39 13.37
C PHE A 599 38.98 1.11 14.82
N THR A 600 38.27 1.63 15.83
CA THR A 600 38.49 1.28 17.24
C THR A 600 38.20 -0.19 17.53
N VAL A 601 37.13 -0.77 16.98
CA VAL A 601 36.86 -2.20 17.15
C VAL A 601 37.93 -3.05 16.46
N MET A 602 38.38 -2.64 15.27
CA MET A 602 39.47 -3.32 14.56
C MET A 602 40.81 -3.23 15.30
N SER A 603 41.12 -2.09 15.92
CA SER A 603 42.34 -1.95 16.74
C SER A 603 42.27 -2.84 17.98
N ILE A 604 41.12 -2.92 18.67
CA ILE A 604 40.96 -3.83 19.81
C ILE A 604 41.13 -5.30 19.38
N ALA A 605 40.50 -5.71 18.28
CA ALA A 605 40.65 -7.08 17.76
C ALA A 605 42.11 -7.40 17.43
N GLN A 606 42.81 -6.47 16.79
CA GLN A 606 44.24 -6.63 16.48
C GLN A 606 45.10 -6.66 17.75
N GLY A 607 44.75 -5.89 18.78
CA GLY A 607 45.42 -5.92 20.08
C GLY A 607 45.35 -7.29 20.76
N VAL A 608 44.21 -7.98 20.67
CA VAL A 608 44.04 -9.35 21.19
C VAL A 608 44.93 -10.35 20.44
N VAL A 609 45.06 -10.20 19.12
CA VAL A 609 45.95 -11.04 18.31
C VAL A 609 47.42 -10.86 18.73
N LEU A 610 47.82 -9.61 19.00
CA LEU A 610 49.17 -9.31 19.48
C LEU A 610 49.46 -9.91 20.86
N GLU A 611 48.51 -9.86 21.80
CA GLU A 611 48.69 -10.41 23.15
C GLU A 611 48.79 -11.95 23.16
N THR A 612 48.10 -12.61 22.23
CA THR A 612 48.09 -14.07 22.12
C THR A 612 49.23 -14.65 21.28
N ASN A 613 50.13 -13.82 20.74
CA ASN A 613 51.24 -14.23 19.85
C ASN A 613 50.81 -15.13 18.66
N GLY A 614 49.53 -15.09 18.27
CA GLY A 614 48.98 -15.95 17.23
C GLY A 614 48.62 -17.38 17.65
N ASP A 615 48.85 -17.79 18.91
CA ASP A 615 48.51 -19.12 19.44
C ASP A 615 47.03 -19.19 19.88
N ILE A 616 46.13 -18.86 18.95
CA ILE A 616 44.69 -18.88 19.20
C ILE A 616 44.11 -20.21 18.67
N PRO A 617 43.35 -20.98 19.49
CA PRO A 617 42.70 -22.19 19.00
C PRO A 617 41.73 -21.85 17.86
N PHE A 618 41.76 -22.65 16.79
CA PHE A 618 40.98 -22.42 15.56
C PHE A 618 39.49 -22.13 15.83
N LEU A 619 38.89 -22.79 16.83
CA LEU A 619 37.49 -22.57 17.21
C LEU A 619 37.23 -21.15 17.75
N PHE A 620 38.18 -20.57 18.48
CA PHE A 620 38.07 -19.22 19.01
C PHE A 620 38.22 -18.17 17.91
N ILE A 621 39.10 -18.41 16.92
CA ILE A 621 39.22 -17.58 15.72
C ILE A 621 37.89 -17.59 14.95
N VAL A 622 37.31 -18.76 14.71
CA VAL A 622 36.02 -18.88 14.00
C VAL A 622 34.89 -18.21 14.76
N ALA A 623 34.84 -18.36 16.08
CA ALA A 623 33.83 -17.69 16.92
C ALA A 623 34.00 -16.16 16.97
N ALA A 624 35.23 -15.66 17.03
CA ALA A 624 35.54 -14.23 17.01
C ALA A 624 35.23 -13.60 15.66
N ILE A 625 35.60 -14.26 14.55
CA ILE A 625 35.27 -13.82 13.19
C ILE A 625 33.75 -13.85 12.98
N GLY A 626 33.08 -14.94 13.38
CA GLY A 626 31.61 -15.03 13.29
C GLY A 626 30.90 -13.94 14.10
N GLY A 627 31.33 -13.72 15.34
CA GLY A 627 30.78 -12.69 16.23
C GLY A 627 31.00 -11.28 15.70
N THR A 628 32.21 -10.97 15.23
CA THR A 628 32.52 -9.68 14.59
C THR A 628 31.70 -9.49 13.33
N CYS A 629 31.59 -10.48 12.43
CA CYS A 629 30.74 -10.37 11.24
C CYS A 629 29.27 -10.05 11.58
N ILE A 630 28.72 -10.65 12.64
CA ILE A 630 27.34 -10.36 13.10
C ILE A 630 27.24 -8.92 13.62
N ILE A 631 28.17 -8.50 14.48
CA ILE A 631 28.20 -7.13 15.01
C ILE A 631 28.32 -6.13 13.86
N TRP A 632 29.20 -6.39 12.89
CA TRP A 632 29.39 -5.57 11.70
C TRP A 632 28.13 -5.48 10.83
N PHE A 633 27.44 -6.59 10.61
CA PHE A 633 26.18 -6.59 9.89
C PHE A 633 25.13 -5.72 10.61
N LEU A 634 25.03 -5.85 11.93
CA LEU A 634 24.12 -5.05 12.75
C LEU A 634 24.50 -3.55 12.75
N THR A 635 25.78 -3.22 12.89
CA THR A 635 26.24 -1.83 12.92
C THR A 635 26.09 -1.15 11.55
N ILE A 636 26.37 -1.85 10.45
CA ILE A 636 26.12 -1.34 9.10
C ILE A 636 24.62 -1.12 8.89
N ALA A 637 23.77 -2.06 9.31
CA ALA A 637 22.32 -1.89 9.19
C ALA A 637 21.83 -0.66 9.97
N ILE A 638 22.28 -0.47 11.21
CA ILE A 638 21.97 0.72 12.03
C ILE A 638 22.51 2.00 11.39
N TYR A 639 23.72 1.97 10.86
CA TYR A 639 24.33 3.11 10.20
C TYR A 639 23.54 3.55 8.96
N VAL A 640 23.16 2.58 8.12
CA VAL A 640 22.32 2.83 6.95
C VAL A 640 21.00 3.44 7.40
N ASP A 641 20.34 2.88 8.41
CA ASP A 641 19.08 3.43 8.93
C ASP A 641 19.20 4.90 9.38
N ILE A 642 20.26 5.23 10.13
CA ILE A 642 20.46 6.57 10.70
C ILE A 642 20.89 7.61 9.65
N THR A 643 21.66 7.21 8.63
CA THR A 643 22.28 8.15 7.69
C THR A 643 21.63 8.20 6.32
N PHE A 644 20.95 7.12 5.90
CA PHE A 644 20.36 7.02 4.57
C PHE A 644 19.33 8.12 4.26
N PRO A 645 18.45 8.58 5.18
CA PRO A 645 17.54 9.68 4.90
C PRO A 645 18.25 11.00 4.52
N LEU A 646 19.37 11.30 5.19
CA LEU A 646 20.21 12.47 4.91
C LEU A 646 20.98 12.32 3.59
N TYR A 647 21.51 11.12 3.31
CA TYR A 647 22.12 10.81 2.01
C TYR A 647 21.11 10.92 0.87
N HIS A 648 19.90 10.41 1.06
CA HIS A 648 18.83 10.50 0.07
C HIS A 648 18.43 11.95 -0.20
N TYR A 649 18.29 12.75 0.84
CA TYR A 649 18.05 14.19 0.71
C TYR A 649 19.15 14.88 -0.12
N LEU A 650 20.42 14.67 0.24
CA LEU A 650 21.54 15.31 -0.46
C LEU A 650 21.67 14.82 -1.90
N THR A 651 21.48 13.53 -2.16
CA THR A 651 21.50 13.00 -3.54
C THR A 651 20.38 13.59 -4.38
N HIS A 652 19.15 13.74 -3.84
CA HIS A 652 18.07 14.45 -4.52
C HIS A 652 18.40 15.91 -4.80
N LEU A 653 18.94 16.63 -3.82
CA LEU A 653 19.41 18.00 -3.97
C LEU A 653 20.48 18.10 -5.09
N PHE A 654 21.50 17.24 -5.06
CA PHE A 654 22.56 17.22 -6.09
C PHE A 654 22.01 16.92 -7.48
N ILE A 655 21.06 15.98 -7.60
CA ILE A 655 20.37 15.71 -8.86
C ILE A 655 19.63 16.98 -9.34
N GLN A 656 18.96 17.70 -8.44
CA GLN A 656 18.24 18.92 -8.79
C GLN A 656 19.16 20.09 -9.19
N LEU A 657 20.41 20.11 -8.71
CA LEU A 657 21.43 21.07 -9.12
C LEU A 657 22.08 20.73 -10.48
N LEU A 658 21.96 19.49 -10.98
CA LEU A 658 22.50 19.10 -12.27
C LEU A 658 21.72 19.71 -13.44
N PRO A 659 22.36 19.93 -14.61
CA PRO A 659 21.65 20.34 -15.83
C PRO A 659 20.53 19.37 -16.19
N TYR A 660 19.43 19.89 -16.73
CA TYR A 660 18.22 19.12 -17.05
C TYR A 660 18.47 17.87 -17.92
N SER A 661 19.44 17.91 -18.83
CA SER A 661 19.83 16.77 -19.68
C SER A 661 20.37 15.58 -18.88
N TRP A 662 21.04 15.85 -17.75
CA TRP A 662 21.55 14.83 -16.83
C TRP A 662 20.47 14.38 -15.85
N GLN A 663 19.58 15.28 -15.41
CA GLN A 663 18.41 14.94 -14.60
C GLN A 663 17.53 13.90 -15.28
N ALA A 664 17.19 14.10 -16.56
CA ALA A 664 16.35 13.16 -17.30
C ALA A 664 16.99 11.76 -17.42
N LYS A 665 18.31 11.68 -17.64
CA LYS A 665 19.04 10.40 -17.69
C LYS A 665 19.08 9.71 -16.34
N LEU A 666 19.40 10.42 -15.27
CA LEU A 666 19.44 9.86 -13.91
C LEU A 666 18.05 9.42 -13.44
N ASN A 667 17.03 10.26 -13.64
CA ASN A 667 15.65 9.90 -13.29
C ASN A 667 15.11 8.72 -14.11
N SER A 668 15.56 8.53 -15.36
CA SER A 668 15.25 7.33 -16.13
C SER A 668 15.95 6.07 -15.61
N PHE A 669 17.13 6.20 -15.01
CA PHE A 669 17.86 5.09 -14.41
C PHE A 669 17.23 4.63 -13.08
N PHE A 670 16.59 5.55 -12.35
CA PHE A 670 15.93 5.25 -11.06
C PHE A 670 14.44 4.85 -11.17
N ARG A 671 13.81 4.97 -12.34
CA ARG A 671 12.40 4.57 -12.60
C ARG A 671 12.28 3.11 -13.03
#